data_AF-B0FNR6-F1
#
_entry.id   AF-B0FNR6-F1
#
_cell.length_a   1.000
_cell.length_b   1.000
_cell.length_c   1.000
_cell.angle_alpha   90.00
_cell.angle_beta   90.00
_cell.angle_gamma   90.00
#
_symmetry.space_group_name_H-M   'P 1'
#
loop_
_entity.id
_entity.type
_entity.pdbx_description
1 polymer ?
#
loop_
_entity_poly.entity_id
_entity_poly.type
_entity_poly.pdbx_seq_one_letter_code
_entity_poly.pdbx_strand_id
1 'polypeptide(L)'
;MKINNNFNIDSPVDNKDVAIVRGRKTDTFFKVFQVAPNIWVAPERYYGESLNINEDQKSDGGIYDSNFLLTNDEKDEFLEATVKILQRINNNVVGAKLLSLISTAIPFPYEYKPGDYRQTNYLVSKDNQHYYTANLVIFGPGANIVENNAVYYKKEDSENGMGTISEIWFQPFLTYKYDQFYVDPALELIKCLIKSLYYLYGIKPSDDLSIPCRLRSEFNSLEYSELDMVDFLISGGTEYKLLDTNPYWFTDNYFIDAPKNFEKYKNDYETKIKNNNDIANSIKLYLEQKFKINAQDIWELNLSYFSTEFEIMMPEIFNNALNHYYRKEYYVIDYFKNYNINGFINGQIKTILPLSKYNKNITNKPELVVNLINENNTVLMKSNVYGDGLKGTMDNFYAAYKIPYNIGDEYHINYSYLNNVSVEEINNIPPINDADIYPYRKNSDPFIPVYNITETKEINTTTPFSVNYLQAQVTNSNDISLSSDFSKVVSSKDRSLVYSFLDNTIDYLDSIKYDGPIDTDKKYYLWLKEIFRNYSFDMTETQEVNTPCGINKVVPWLGKALNILNTGNSFIEEFKSLGPISLINKKENITMPKIGIDEIPNSMLNLSFKDLSENLFNIFFKNNSYFEKIYYDFLDQWWTQYYSQYFDLICMAKRSVLAQESLIKKIIQKKLSYLIGNANISSDNLALMNLTTTNTLRDISNESQIAMNNVDSFLNDAAICVFESNIYPKFISFMEQCINNINKDTKEFIQKCINITENEKLQLISQNTFSSLDFDFLNIENLKSLFSSETALLIKEETSPYELVLYAFQELSNNVIGDASGKNTSIEYSKDIGLVYGINSDALYLNGSNQSISFSNDFFENGLTNSFSIYFWLRNLGQDTTKSKLIGSKEDNCGWEIYFQDTGLVFNMIDSNGDEKNIYLSDVSNNSWHYITISVDRLKEQLLIFIDDNLVVNESIKEILNIYSSNIISLLSDNNASYIEGLTILNKPTTGEEVLSNYFKNLNNSYIRDSNEERLEYNKTYQLYNYVFSDKPICEVKQNNNIYLTINNTNNLNLQASKFKLLSINPNKQYVQKFDEAIISILDNMEKYIDISEDNRLQLIDNKNSAKKMLISNDIFISNCLTLSYNGKYICLSMKDENLNWMICNNDMSKYLYLWSFK
;
A
#
# COMPACT_ATOMS: atom_id res chain seq x y z
N MET A 1 -20.41 -16.67 11.44
CA MET A 1 -21.49 -16.61 12.45
C MET A 1 -22.68 -15.86 11.84
N LYS A 2 -23.90 -15.89 12.40
CA LYS A 2 -25.02 -15.04 11.93
C LYS A 2 -25.19 -13.85 12.85
N ILE A 3 -24.89 -12.64 12.36
CA ILE A 3 -25.16 -11.39 13.09
C ILE A 3 -26.65 -11.08 13.00
N ASN A 4 -27.30 -10.84 14.13
CA ASN A 4 -28.72 -10.54 14.20
C ASN A 4 -28.97 -9.07 13.84
N ASN A 5 -29.78 -8.85 12.81
CA ASN A 5 -30.17 -7.54 12.31
C ASN A 5 -31.70 -7.32 12.33
N ASN A 6 -32.43 -8.11 13.12
CA ASN A 6 -33.89 -8.08 13.16
C ASN A 6 -34.47 -7.08 14.20
N PHE A 7 -33.66 -6.15 14.69
CA PHE A 7 -34.09 -5.20 15.72
C PHE A 7 -33.80 -3.77 15.30
N ASN A 8 -34.67 -2.86 15.74
CA ASN A 8 -34.47 -1.42 15.76
C ASN A 8 -34.56 -0.91 17.21
N ILE A 9 -34.30 0.38 17.42
CA ILE A 9 -34.29 1.00 18.75
C ILE A 9 -35.64 0.83 19.48
N ASP A 10 -36.74 0.71 18.74
CA ASP A 10 -38.11 0.56 19.27
C ASP A 10 -38.52 -0.90 19.52
N SER A 11 -37.69 -1.89 19.17
CA SER A 11 -37.98 -3.31 19.41
C SER A 11 -38.37 -3.55 20.87
N PRO A 12 -39.45 -4.29 21.15
CA PRO A 12 -39.91 -4.53 22.51
C PRO A 12 -38.90 -5.40 23.30
N VAL A 13 -38.85 -5.20 24.61
CA VAL A 13 -38.09 -6.07 25.52
C VAL A 13 -38.73 -7.46 25.52
N ASP A 14 -37.95 -8.47 25.14
CA ASP A 14 -38.37 -9.87 25.08
C ASP A 14 -37.69 -10.76 26.12
N ASN A 15 -36.79 -10.18 26.92
CA ASN A 15 -35.95 -10.88 27.91
C ASN A 15 -35.13 -12.03 27.28
N LYS A 16 -34.75 -11.88 26.02
CA LYS A 16 -33.87 -12.80 25.32
C LYS A 16 -32.87 -12.04 24.46
N ASP A 17 -33.32 -11.46 23.35
CA ASP A 17 -32.46 -10.75 22.41
C ASP A 17 -32.51 -9.23 22.66
N VAL A 18 -33.51 -8.72 23.37
CA VAL A 18 -33.65 -7.32 23.79
C VAL A 18 -33.98 -7.24 25.28
N ALA A 19 -33.15 -6.52 26.04
CA ALA A 19 -33.29 -6.41 27.49
C ALA A 19 -33.02 -4.98 28.00
N ILE A 20 -33.50 -4.68 29.22
CA ILE A 20 -33.08 -3.50 29.99
C ILE A 20 -32.27 -4.00 31.19
N VAL A 21 -31.01 -3.59 31.26
CA VAL A 21 -30.03 -4.09 32.22
C VAL A 21 -29.45 -2.98 33.07
N ARG A 22 -28.91 -3.35 34.23
CA ARG A 22 -28.22 -2.45 35.17
C ARG A 22 -26.76 -2.25 34.77
N GLY A 23 -26.27 -1.01 34.82
CA GLY A 23 -24.84 -0.71 34.68
C GLY A 23 -24.06 -1.05 35.95
N ARG A 24 -23.19 -2.07 35.90
CA ARG A 24 -22.43 -2.56 37.06
C ARG A 24 -23.34 -2.75 38.27
N LYS A 25 -23.04 -2.08 39.39
CA LYS A 25 -23.85 -2.05 40.63
C LYS A 25 -24.47 -0.68 40.88
N THR A 26 -24.59 0.16 39.84
CA THR A 26 -25.20 1.50 39.91
C THR A 26 -26.72 1.43 39.85
N ASP A 27 -27.39 2.56 40.03
CA ASP A 27 -28.83 2.72 39.81
C ASP A 27 -29.17 3.16 38.36
N THR A 28 -28.20 3.10 37.46
CA THR A 28 -28.37 3.41 36.03
C THR A 28 -28.79 2.15 35.26
N PHE A 29 -29.75 2.32 34.35
CA PHE A 29 -30.26 1.25 33.49
C PHE A 29 -30.22 1.70 32.03
N PHE A 30 -29.92 0.77 31.12
CA PHE A 30 -29.86 1.02 29.68
C PHE A 30 -30.41 -0.17 28.90
N LYS A 31 -30.82 0.09 27.66
CA LYS A 31 -31.35 -0.93 26.76
C LYS A 31 -30.21 -1.61 26.00
N VAL A 32 -30.28 -2.93 25.85
CA VAL A 32 -29.28 -3.74 25.13
C VAL A 32 -29.92 -4.67 24.13
N PHE A 33 -29.17 -4.95 23.06
CA PHE A 33 -29.57 -5.78 21.93
C PHE A 33 -28.51 -6.85 21.67
N GLN A 34 -28.92 -8.12 21.67
CA GLN A 34 -28.03 -9.24 21.41
C GLN A 34 -27.87 -9.41 19.90
N VAL A 35 -26.73 -8.95 19.38
CA VAL A 35 -26.39 -9.05 17.96
C VAL A 35 -25.73 -10.40 17.63
N ALA A 36 -25.21 -11.08 18.65
CA ALA A 36 -24.53 -12.36 18.55
C ALA A 36 -24.47 -13.05 19.93
N PRO A 37 -24.25 -14.38 20.03
CA PRO A 37 -24.12 -15.05 21.31
C PRO A 37 -23.06 -14.36 22.19
N ASN A 38 -23.45 -13.99 23.41
CA ASN A 38 -22.62 -13.27 24.40
C ASN A 38 -22.08 -11.88 23.97
N ILE A 39 -22.52 -11.32 22.83
CA ILE A 39 -22.12 -10.01 22.33
C ILE A 39 -23.35 -9.11 22.21
N TRP A 40 -23.31 -7.98 22.93
CA TRP A 40 -24.43 -7.06 23.05
C TRP A 40 -24.06 -5.66 22.56
N VAL A 41 -25.03 -4.94 22.02
CA VAL A 41 -24.93 -3.51 21.69
C VAL A 41 -25.85 -2.74 22.63
N ALA A 42 -25.32 -1.70 23.26
CA ALA A 42 -26.03 -0.73 24.07
C ALA A 42 -25.99 0.62 23.34
N PRO A 43 -26.99 0.96 22.50
CA PRO A 43 -26.94 2.11 21.60
C PRO A 43 -27.22 3.42 22.35
N GLU A 44 -26.41 3.72 23.36
CA GLU A 44 -26.48 4.90 24.22
C GLU A 44 -25.06 5.32 24.61
N ARG A 45 -24.90 6.53 25.16
CA ARG A 45 -23.62 7.00 25.71
C ARG A 45 -23.16 6.13 26.87
N TYR A 46 -21.85 5.94 27.01
CA TYR A 46 -21.32 5.12 28.09
C TYR A 46 -21.67 5.72 29.48
N TYR A 47 -22.31 4.92 30.32
CA TYR A 47 -22.92 5.36 31.58
C TYR A 47 -21.90 5.70 32.68
N GLY A 48 -20.66 5.22 32.55
CA GLY A 48 -19.62 5.38 33.56
C GLY A 48 -18.98 6.79 33.59
N GLU A 49 -19.12 7.56 32.52
CA GLU A 49 -18.53 8.91 32.41
C GLU A 49 -19.61 10.00 32.39
N SER A 50 -19.31 11.14 33.03
CA SER A 50 -20.18 12.32 32.94
C SER A 50 -20.09 12.92 31.54
N LEU A 51 -21.23 13.18 30.90
CA LEU A 51 -21.27 13.78 29.55
C LEU A 51 -20.88 15.27 29.54
N ASN A 52 -21.03 15.94 30.68
CA ASN A 52 -20.57 17.32 30.88
C ASN A 52 -19.42 17.29 31.88
N ILE A 53 -18.22 17.60 31.40
CA ILE A 53 -16.98 17.68 32.20
C ILE A 53 -16.43 19.11 32.16
N ASN A 54 -15.60 19.46 33.15
CA ASN A 54 -15.02 20.80 33.21
C ASN A 54 -13.97 20.99 32.10
N GLU A 55 -13.74 22.24 31.69
CA GLU A 55 -12.79 22.57 30.61
C GLU A 55 -11.36 22.11 30.90
N ASP A 56 -10.92 22.15 32.16
CA ASP A 56 -9.59 21.68 32.60
C ASP A 56 -9.42 20.17 32.42
N GLN A 57 -10.51 19.40 32.49
CA GLN A 57 -10.53 17.93 32.36
C GLN A 57 -10.60 17.43 30.91
N LYS A 58 -10.88 18.30 29.94
CA LYS A 58 -10.92 17.95 28.52
C LYS A 58 -9.52 17.68 27.98
N SER A 59 -9.33 16.59 27.24
CA SER A 59 -8.05 16.27 26.59
C SER A 59 -7.87 17.04 25.28
N ASP A 60 -6.61 17.21 24.85
CA ASP A 60 -6.30 17.72 23.50
C ASP A 60 -6.91 16.82 22.42
N GLY A 61 -7.33 17.40 21.30
CA GLY A 61 -7.95 16.68 20.19
C GLY A 61 -9.38 16.16 20.46
N GLY A 62 -9.85 16.20 21.70
CA GLY A 62 -11.17 15.71 22.09
C GLY A 62 -12.33 16.62 21.68
N ILE A 63 -13.50 16.00 21.46
CA ILE A 63 -14.75 16.67 21.13
C ILE A 63 -15.78 16.29 22.19
N TYR A 64 -16.43 17.29 22.80
CA TYR A 64 -17.36 17.09 23.91
C TYR A 64 -18.72 17.66 23.56
N ASP A 65 -19.72 16.79 23.43
CA ASP A 65 -21.12 17.13 23.18
C ASP A 65 -22.03 16.24 24.02
N SER A 66 -22.77 16.81 24.97
CA SER A 66 -23.70 16.08 25.82
C SER A 66 -25.03 15.75 25.15
N ASN A 67 -25.32 16.35 23.99
CA ASN A 67 -26.53 16.07 23.21
C ASN A 67 -26.29 15.02 22.10
N PHE A 68 -25.04 14.60 21.87
CA PHE A 68 -24.74 13.54 20.91
C PHE A 68 -25.23 12.18 21.42
N LEU A 69 -25.92 11.43 20.55
CA LEU A 69 -26.51 10.12 20.84
C LEU A 69 -27.60 10.18 21.94
N LEU A 70 -28.38 11.28 21.93
CA LEU A 70 -29.44 11.52 22.92
C LEU A 70 -30.81 11.08 22.38
N THR A 71 -31.06 11.32 21.09
CA THR A 71 -32.36 11.07 20.44
C THR A 71 -32.52 9.63 19.99
N ASN A 72 -33.76 9.12 19.89
CA ASN A 72 -33.98 7.75 19.44
C ASN A 72 -33.47 7.50 18.01
N ASP A 73 -33.58 8.50 17.12
CA ASP A 73 -33.08 8.40 15.74
C ASP A 73 -31.56 8.18 15.71
N GLU A 74 -30.78 8.98 16.45
CA GLU A 74 -29.33 8.78 16.57
C GLU A 74 -28.96 7.42 17.18
N LYS A 75 -29.75 6.97 18.17
CA LYS A 75 -29.55 5.65 18.81
C LYS A 75 -29.85 4.51 17.85
N ASP A 76 -30.88 4.63 17.02
CA ASP A 76 -31.20 3.64 15.99
C ASP A 76 -30.12 3.59 14.91
N GLU A 77 -29.70 4.76 14.40
CA GLU A 77 -28.58 4.86 13.46
C GLU A 77 -27.30 4.25 14.01
N PHE A 78 -27.05 4.39 15.32
CA PHE A 78 -25.86 3.82 15.96
C PHE A 78 -25.96 2.30 16.05
N LEU A 79 -27.14 1.78 16.40
CA LEU A 79 -27.39 0.34 16.43
C LEU A 79 -27.18 -0.26 15.04
N GLU A 80 -27.77 0.35 14.00
CA GLU A 80 -27.63 -0.10 12.62
C GLU A 80 -26.18 -0.01 12.12
N ALA A 81 -25.48 1.11 12.37
CA ALA A 81 -24.09 1.29 11.99
C ALA A 81 -23.20 0.20 12.63
N THR A 82 -23.35 -0.01 13.93
CA THR A 82 -22.59 -1.04 14.66
C THR A 82 -22.87 -2.43 14.12
N VAL A 83 -24.14 -2.77 13.84
CA VAL A 83 -24.51 -4.06 13.25
C VAL A 83 -23.91 -4.23 11.84
N LYS A 84 -23.92 -3.19 11.00
CA LYS A 84 -23.31 -3.24 9.66
C LYS A 84 -21.80 -3.46 9.70
N ILE A 85 -21.10 -2.81 10.63
CA ILE A 85 -19.66 -3.01 10.82
C ILE A 85 -19.38 -4.45 11.29
N LEU A 86 -20.14 -4.98 12.26
CA LEU A 86 -20.01 -6.37 12.68
C LEU A 86 -20.32 -7.36 11.55
N GLN A 87 -21.26 -7.04 10.67
CA GLN A 87 -21.53 -7.84 9.46
C GLN A 87 -20.33 -7.82 8.49
N ARG A 88 -19.71 -6.65 8.26
CA ARG A 88 -18.47 -6.56 7.48
C ARG A 88 -17.36 -7.42 8.08
N ILE A 89 -17.12 -7.29 9.38
CA ILE A 89 -16.10 -8.09 10.09
C ILE A 89 -16.40 -9.59 9.94
N ASN A 90 -17.67 -10.00 10.10
CA ASN A 90 -18.07 -11.40 10.00
C ASN A 90 -18.12 -11.95 8.55
N ASN A 91 -18.10 -11.10 7.52
CA ASN A 91 -18.06 -11.55 6.12
C ASN A 91 -16.66 -12.02 5.71
N ASN A 92 -15.62 -11.53 6.38
CA ASN A 92 -14.25 -12.02 6.22
C ASN A 92 -14.02 -13.27 7.09
N VAL A 93 -13.26 -14.25 6.60
CA VAL A 93 -13.00 -15.52 7.29
C VAL A 93 -12.30 -15.31 8.64
N VAL A 94 -11.31 -14.42 8.69
CA VAL A 94 -10.53 -14.11 9.89
C VAL A 94 -11.36 -13.32 10.88
N GLY A 95 -12.12 -12.32 10.43
CA GLY A 95 -13.03 -11.57 11.30
C GLY A 95 -14.17 -12.44 11.87
N ALA A 96 -14.69 -13.39 11.10
CA ALA A 96 -15.65 -14.37 11.60
C ALA A 96 -15.05 -15.26 12.70
N LYS A 97 -13.79 -15.68 12.56
CA LYS A 97 -13.05 -16.41 13.60
C LYS A 97 -12.86 -15.55 14.85
N LEU A 98 -12.47 -14.29 14.72
CA LEU A 98 -12.31 -13.35 15.85
C LEU A 98 -13.63 -13.20 16.63
N LEU A 99 -14.74 -12.91 15.95
CA LEU A 99 -16.05 -12.75 16.60
C LEU A 99 -16.55 -14.06 17.23
N SER A 100 -16.28 -15.20 16.59
CA SER A 100 -16.62 -16.52 17.15
C SER A 100 -15.78 -16.84 18.39
N LEU A 101 -14.50 -16.47 18.39
CA LEU A 101 -13.63 -16.60 19.55
C LEU A 101 -14.15 -15.76 20.71
N ILE A 102 -14.44 -14.47 20.50
CA ILE A 102 -14.99 -13.56 21.52
C ILE A 102 -16.32 -14.09 22.08
N SER A 103 -17.20 -14.58 21.22
CA SER A 103 -18.46 -15.22 21.61
C SER A 103 -18.24 -16.39 22.56
N THR A 104 -17.20 -17.20 22.33
CA THR A 104 -16.90 -18.38 23.16
C THR A 104 -15.94 -18.16 24.32
N ALA A 105 -15.22 -17.03 24.34
CA ALA A 105 -14.23 -16.68 25.34
C ALA A 105 -14.86 -16.27 26.69
N ILE A 106 -15.77 -17.09 27.22
CA ILE A 106 -16.41 -16.83 28.50
C ILE A 106 -15.37 -16.81 29.63
N PRO A 107 -15.41 -15.83 30.54
CA PRO A 107 -14.67 -15.84 31.80
C PRO A 107 -14.81 -17.17 32.56
N PHE A 108 -13.73 -17.62 33.17
CA PHE A 108 -13.73 -18.83 33.98
C PHE A 108 -14.64 -18.65 35.21
N PRO A 109 -15.53 -19.61 35.55
CA PRO A 109 -16.43 -19.46 36.68
C PRO A 109 -15.67 -19.48 38.01
N TYR A 110 -16.05 -18.61 38.94
CA TYR A 110 -15.44 -18.48 40.26
C TYR A 110 -15.80 -19.67 41.15
N GLU A 111 -14.80 -20.32 41.75
CA GLU A 111 -15.02 -21.39 42.73
C GLU A 111 -15.21 -20.79 44.14
N TYR A 112 -16.47 -20.62 44.57
CA TYR A 112 -16.80 -20.03 45.88
C TYR A 112 -16.46 -20.97 47.04
N LYS A 113 -16.65 -22.26 46.82
CA LYS A 113 -16.27 -23.40 47.67
C LYS A 113 -15.89 -24.56 46.75
N PRO A 114 -15.14 -25.57 47.22
CA PRO A 114 -14.81 -26.73 46.39
C PRO A 114 -16.03 -27.30 45.66
N GLY A 115 -16.04 -27.23 44.32
CA GLY A 115 -17.14 -27.67 43.46
C GLY A 115 -18.33 -26.71 43.27
N ASP A 116 -18.35 -25.54 43.93
CA ASP A 116 -19.37 -24.47 43.79
C ASP A 116 -18.88 -23.40 42.80
N TYR A 117 -19.11 -23.64 41.50
CA TYR A 117 -18.70 -22.78 40.40
C TYR A 117 -19.78 -21.77 40.02
N ARG A 118 -19.43 -20.49 40.03
CA ARG A 118 -20.36 -19.37 39.79
C ARG A 118 -19.89 -18.46 38.67
N GLN A 119 -20.76 -18.16 37.71
CA GLN A 119 -20.43 -17.35 36.55
C GLN A 119 -20.28 -15.87 36.93
N THR A 120 -19.37 -15.19 36.23
CA THR A 120 -19.10 -13.75 36.40
C THR A 120 -19.58 -12.93 35.19
N ASN A 121 -19.77 -13.57 34.04
CA ASN A 121 -20.06 -12.93 32.75
C ASN A 121 -21.55 -12.78 32.46
N TYR A 122 -22.25 -12.00 33.29
CA TYR A 122 -23.67 -11.75 33.13
C TYR A 122 -24.08 -10.29 33.36
N LEU A 123 -25.08 -9.84 32.61
CA LEU A 123 -25.83 -8.61 32.82
C LEU A 123 -27.07 -8.90 33.68
N VAL A 124 -27.45 -7.93 34.49
CA VAL A 124 -28.56 -8.06 35.44
C VAL A 124 -29.74 -7.24 34.95
N SER A 125 -30.91 -7.86 34.82
CA SER A 125 -32.17 -7.15 34.51
C SER A 125 -32.49 -6.05 35.53
N LYS A 126 -33.28 -5.05 35.12
CA LYS A 126 -33.72 -3.94 35.98
C LYS A 126 -34.27 -4.40 37.34
N ASP A 127 -35.11 -5.44 37.34
CA ASP A 127 -35.76 -5.99 38.54
C ASP A 127 -34.91 -7.05 39.27
N ASN A 128 -33.70 -7.34 38.78
CA ASN A 128 -32.77 -8.34 39.32
C ASN A 128 -33.40 -9.75 39.42
N GLN A 129 -34.22 -10.11 38.43
CA GLN A 129 -34.91 -11.40 38.32
C GLN A 129 -34.34 -12.31 37.22
N HIS A 130 -33.83 -11.70 36.15
CA HIS A 130 -33.20 -12.36 35.01
C HIS A 130 -31.73 -11.98 34.87
N TYR A 131 -30.93 -12.95 34.41
CA TYR A 131 -29.53 -12.80 34.05
C TYR A 131 -29.30 -13.12 32.57
N TYR A 132 -28.46 -12.32 31.92
CA TYR A 132 -28.13 -12.47 30.49
C TYR A 132 -26.62 -12.64 30.33
N THR A 133 -26.16 -13.70 29.68
CA THR A 133 -24.72 -13.90 29.48
C THR A 133 -24.14 -12.85 28.54
N ALA A 134 -23.02 -12.25 28.93
CA ALA A 134 -22.31 -11.27 28.13
C ALA A 134 -20.81 -11.38 28.35
N ASN A 135 -20.07 -11.50 27.25
CA ASN A 135 -18.62 -11.35 27.20
C ASN A 135 -18.26 -9.91 26.81
N LEU A 136 -19.04 -9.34 25.89
CA LEU A 136 -18.78 -8.04 25.30
C LEU A 136 -20.06 -7.20 25.26
N VAL A 137 -19.95 -5.93 25.64
CA VAL A 137 -21.01 -4.92 25.44
C VAL A 137 -20.42 -3.70 24.73
N ILE A 138 -20.96 -3.35 23.57
CA ILE A 138 -20.52 -2.20 22.76
C ILE A 138 -21.46 -1.02 23.01
N PHE A 139 -20.93 0.06 23.58
CA PHE A 139 -21.60 1.33 23.83
C PHE A 139 -21.19 2.39 22.81
N GLY A 140 -21.99 3.46 22.74
CA GLY A 140 -21.52 4.72 22.19
C GLY A 140 -20.44 5.36 23.07
N PRO A 141 -19.86 6.49 22.63
CA PRO A 141 -18.74 7.12 23.31
C PRO A 141 -19.03 7.56 24.76
N GLY A 142 -17.98 7.68 25.56
CA GLY A 142 -17.97 8.33 26.88
C GLY A 142 -18.09 9.86 26.78
N ALA A 143 -17.36 10.61 27.60
CA ALA A 143 -17.39 12.08 27.59
C ALA A 143 -16.84 12.67 26.28
N ASN A 144 -15.67 12.19 25.84
CA ASN A 144 -15.06 12.53 24.56
C ASN A 144 -15.66 11.67 23.44
N ILE A 145 -16.31 12.29 22.45
CA ILE A 145 -17.08 11.56 21.42
C ILE A 145 -16.22 10.96 20.30
N VAL A 146 -14.92 11.26 20.26
CA VAL A 146 -13.98 10.73 19.25
C VAL A 146 -12.98 9.72 19.83
N GLU A 147 -13.09 9.40 21.13
CA GLU A 147 -12.22 8.44 21.80
C GLU A 147 -12.88 7.06 21.82
N ASN A 148 -12.27 6.09 21.14
CA ASN A 148 -12.64 4.67 21.27
C ASN A 148 -11.87 4.05 22.43
N ASN A 149 -12.50 3.14 23.17
CA ASN A 149 -11.82 2.45 24.27
C ASN A 149 -12.41 1.06 24.53
N ALA A 150 -11.64 0.19 25.19
CA ALA A 150 -12.12 -1.06 25.75
C ALA A 150 -11.75 -1.09 27.24
N VAL A 151 -12.72 -1.34 28.11
CA VAL A 151 -12.53 -1.36 29.56
C VAL A 151 -12.96 -2.69 30.17
N TYR A 152 -12.20 -3.15 31.16
CA TYR A 152 -12.53 -4.35 31.91
C TYR A 152 -13.66 -4.09 32.93
N TYR A 153 -14.45 -5.12 33.20
CA TYR A 153 -15.53 -5.06 34.20
C TYR A 153 -14.99 -5.24 35.63
N LYS A 154 -13.97 -6.10 35.82
CA LYS A 154 -13.25 -6.31 37.08
C LYS A 154 -11.74 -6.48 36.84
N LYS A 155 -10.91 -5.60 37.43
CA LYS A 155 -9.45 -5.55 37.17
C LYS A 155 -8.75 -6.86 37.57
N GLU A 156 -9.01 -7.32 38.79
CA GLU A 156 -8.40 -8.54 39.34
C GLU A 156 -8.58 -9.74 38.42
N ASP A 157 -9.78 -9.92 37.88
CA ASP A 157 -10.11 -11.08 37.03
C ASP A 157 -9.52 -10.92 35.61
N SER A 158 -9.23 -9.68 35.18
CA SER A 158 -8.56 -9.41 33.91
C SER A 158 -7.05 -9.70 33.93
N GLU A 159 -6.42 -9.83 35.10
CA GLU A 159 -4.96 -9.99 35.26
C GLU A 159 -4.56 -11.39 35.79
N ASN A 160 -5.50 -12.15 36.34
CA ASN A 160 -5.22 -13.39 37.09
C ASN A 160 -5.46 -14.70 36.32
N GLY A 161 -5.81 -14.64 35.03
CA GLY A 161 -6.13 -15.78 34.16
C GLY A 161 -7.60 -16.25 34.16
N MET A 162 -8.49 -15.70 34.99
CA MET A 162 -9.93 -16.03 34.95
C MET A 162 -10.61 -15.42 33.71
N GLY A 163 -10.40 -14.13 33.52
CA GLY A 163 -11.08 -13.28 32.56
C GLY A 163 -12.28 -12.53 33.14
N THR A 164 -12.69 -11.47 32.45
CA THR A 164 -13.82 -10.60 32.84
C THR A 164 -14.56 -10.05 31.62
N ILE A 165 -15.78 -9.53 31.80
CA ILE A 165 -16.55 -8.87 30.73
C ILE A 165 -15.76 -7.64 30.23
N SER A 166 -15.84 -7.37 28.93
CA SER A 166 -15.32 -6.13 28.33
C SER A 166 -16.46 -5.21 27.92
N GLU A 167 -16.33 -3.92 28.24
CA GLU A 167 -17.22 -2.86 27.75
C GLU A 167 -16.43 -2.02 26.72
N ILE A 168 -16.93 -1.89 25.49
CA ILE A 168 -16.31 -1.08 24.43
C ILE A 168 -17.05 0.25 24.31
N TRP A 169 -16.32 1.33 24.08
CA TRP A 169 -16.88 2.62 23.65
C TRP A 169 -16.44 2.84 22.21
N PHE A 170 -17.40 3.12 21.34
CA PHE A 170 -17.13 3.19 19.91
C PHE A 170 -17.83 4.38 19.24
N GLN A 171 -17.14 5.03 18.32
CA GLN A 171 -17.64 6.11 17.47
C GLN A 171 -17.72 5.65 16.00
N PRO A 172 -18.89 5.21 15.50
CA PRO A 172 -19.04 4.79 14.12
C PRO A 172 -19.20 5.96 13.14
N PHE A 173 -19.67 7.13 13.57
CA PHE A 173 -20.11 8.19 12.66
C PHE A 173 -19.01 9.17 12.25
N LEU A 174 -17.87 9.17 12.94
CA LEU A 174 -16.77 10.07 12.67
C LEU A 174 -15.50 9.28 12.33
N THR A 175 -14.89 9.60 11.20
CA THR A 175 -13.54 9.15 10.82
C THR A 175 -12.67 10.36 10.53
N TYR A 176 -11.37 10.16 10.34
CA TYR A 176 -10.43 11.20 9.90
C TYR A 176 -9.62 10.70 8.70
N LYS A 177 -9.02 11.66 7.98
CA LYS A 177 -8.11 11.37 6.87
C LYS A 177 -6.67 11.29 7.39
N TYR A 178 -5.94 10.25 7.01
CA TYR A 178 -4.49 10.14 7.21
C TYR A 178 -3.84 10.02 5.83
N ASP A 179 -2.90 10.92 5.53
CA ASP A 179 -2.39 11.14 4.18
C ASP A 179 -3.55 11.27 3.16
N GLN A 180 -3.75 10.25 2.32
CA GLN A 180 -4.74 10.24 1.25
C GLN A 180 -5.99 9.39 1.52
N PHE A 181 -6.05 8.63 2.61
CA PHE A 181 -7.15 7.69 2.87
C PHE A 181 -7.93 8.03 4.15
N TYR A 182 -9.21 7.68 4.20
CA TYR A 182 -10.01 7.73 5.43
C TYR A 182 -9.83 6.46 6.25
N VAL A 183 -9.68 6.61 7.57
CA VAL A 183 -9.56 5.45 8.47
C VAL A 183 -10.86 4.66 8.48
N ASP A 184 -10.78 3.34 8.26
CA ASP A 184 -11.95 2.47 8.24
C ASP A 184 -12.42 2.14 9.68
N PRO A 185 -13.67 2.49 10.06
CA PRO A 185 -14.19 2.22 11.40
C PRO A 185 -14.24 0.71 11.74
N ALA A 186 -14.25 -0.19 10.77
CA ALA A 186 -14.17 -1.63 11.03
C ALA A 186 -12.86 -2.03 11.70
N LEU A 187 -11.73 -1.47 11.24
CA LEU A 187 -10.42 -1.78 11.81
C LEU A 187 -10.26 -1.16 13.21
N GLU A 188 -10.80 0.05 13.42
CA GLU A 188 -10.86 0.67 14.74
C GLU A 188 -11.70 -0.15 15.73
N LEU A 189 -12.83 -0.74 15.30
CA LEU A 189 -13.59 -1.65 16.14
C LEU A 189 -12.82 -2.95 16.40
N ILE A 190 -12.13 -3.51 15.39
CA ILE A 190 -11.26 -4.68 15.54
C ILE A 190 -10.19 -4.42 16.60
N LYS A 191 -9.58 -3.23 16.66
CA LYS A 191 -8.62 -2.85 17.72
C LYS A 191 -9.21 -3.08 19.12
N CYS A 192 -10.42 -2.58 19.36
CA CYS A 192 -11.11 -2.75 20.63
C CYS A 192 -11.53 -4.21 20.88
N LEU A 193 -11.91 -4.95 19.84
CA LEU A 193 -12.26 -6.37 19.93
C LEU A 193 -11.06 -7.24 20.32
N ILE A 194 -9.89 -7.01 19.72
CA ILE A 194 -8.65 -7.72 20.12
C ILE A 194 -8.30 -7.37 21.57
N LYS A 195 -8.39 -6.09 21.97
CA LYS A 195 -8.12 -5.67 23.36
C LYS A 195 -9.05 -6.36 24.36
N SER A 196 -10.30 -6.61 23.97
CA SER A 196 -11.24 -7.37 24.80
C SER A 196 -10.79 -8.81 25.07
N LEU A 197 -10.04 -9.46 24.16
CA LEU A 197 -9.53 -10.82 24.38
C LEU A 197 -8.55 -10.88 25.55
N TYR A 198 -7.70 -9.87 25.73
CA TYR A 198 -6.81 -9.78 26.90
C TYR A 198 -7.61 -9.80 28.20
N TYR A 199 -8.73 -9.07 28.25
CA TYR A 199 -9.61 -9.04 29.40
C TYR A 199 -10.41 -10.34 29.58
N LEU A 200 -10.89 -10.94 28.49
CA LEU A 200 -11.68 -12.19 28.51
C LEU A 200 -10.84 -13.42 28.88
N TYR A 201 -9.54 -13.41 28.59
CA TYR A 201 -8.59 -14.47 28.94
C TYR A 201 -7.91 -14.24 30.29
N GLY A 202 -8.04 -13.04 30.88
CA GLY A 202 -7.40 -12.73 32.15
C GLY A 202 -5.88 -12.55 32.02
N ILE A 203 -5.41 -12.14 30.85
CA ILE A 203 -3.99 -11.97 30.52
C ILE A 203 -3.63 -10.50 30.34
N LYS A 204 -4.40 -9.56 30.91
CA LYS A 204 -4.01 -8.16 30.95
C LYS A 204 -2.67 -8.04 31.73
N PRO A 205 -1.62 -7.43 31.16
CA PRO A 205 -0.39 -7.14 31.89
C PRO A 205 -0.62 -6.03 32.93
N SER A 206 0.40 -5.84 33.78
CA SER A 206 0.43 -4.73 34.74
C SER A 206 0.38 -3.39 33.99
N ASP A 207 -0.29 -2.39 34.56
CA ASP A 207 -0.29 -1.01 34.02
C ASP A 207 1.11 -0.37 34.01
N ASP A 208 2.07 -0.96 34.73
CA ASP A 208 3.48 -0.52 34.78
C ASP A 208 4.34 -1.16 33.66
N LEU A 209 3.82 -2.14 32.90
CA LEU A 209 4.54 -2.76 31.80
C LEU A 209 4.35 -1.93 30.53
N SER A 210 5.26 -0.98 30.34
CA SER A 210 5.29 -0.10 29.18
C SER A 210 6.65 -0.08 28.50
N ILE A 211 6.67 0.28 27.22
CA ILE A 211 7.88 0.42 26.41
C ILE A 211 8.06 1.86 25.92
N PRO A 212 9.30 2.30 25.64
CA PRO A 212 9.54 3.59 25.03
C PRO A 212 9.02 3.58 23.59
N CYS A 213 8.07 4.48 23.27
CA CYS A 213 7.50 4.60 21.94
C CYS A 213 8.12 5.74 21.14
N ARG A 214 8.37 6.89 21.79
CA ARG A 214 8.87 8.09 21.11
C ARG A 214 9.74 8.93 22.04
N LEU A 215 10.85 9.45 21.52
CA LEU A 215 11.58 10.54 22.18
C LEU A 215 10.81 11.86 21.99
N ARG A 216 10.53 12.58 23.09
CA ARG A 216 9.95 13.92 23.06
C ARG A 216 11.03 14.95 22.69
N SER A 217 11.32 15.05 21.40
CA SER A 217 12.35 15.93 20.85
C SER A 217 12.03 17.42 20.95
N GLU A 218 10.75 17.75 21.14
CA GLU A 218 10.23 19.11 21.31
C GLU A 218 10.67 19.77 22.63
N PHE A 219 11.03 18.99 23.65
CA PHE A 219 11.53 19.51 24.92
C PHE A 219 13.06 19.56 24.98
N ASN A 220 13.60 20.54 25.71
CA ASN A 220 15.04 20.60 25.97
C ASN A 220 15.52 19.47 26.91
N SER A 221 14.64 18.95 27.77
CA SER A 221 14.87 17.77 28.60
C SER A 221 14.86 16.48 27.76
N LEU A 222 15.52 15.43 28.26
CA LEU A 222 15.41 14.09 27.71
C LEU A 222 14.15 13.43 28.32
N GLU A 223 13.05 13.46 27.59
CA GLU A 223 11.76 12.89 27.98
C GLU A 223 11.30 11.89 26.92
N TYR A 224 10.69 10.78 27.34
CA TYR A 224 10.14 9.75 26.45
C TYR A 224 8.63 9.60 26.67
N SER A 225 7.91 9.27 25.60
CA SER A 225 6.54 8.78 25.66
C SER A 225 6.54 7.27 25.80
N GLU A 226 5.80 6.77 26.80
CA GLU A 226 5.65 5.34 27.08
C GLU A 226 4.31 4.83 26.53
N LEU A 227 4.33 3.63 25.94
CA LEU A 227 3.14 2.93 25.46
C LEU A 227 2.93 1.63 26.26
N ASP A 228 1.69 1.40 26.69
CA ASP A 228 1.29 0.16 27.36
C ASP A 228 1.48 -1.05 26.45
N MET A 229 1.94 -2.17 27.01
CA MET A 229 2.24 -3.38 26.25
C MET A 229 1.05 -3.91 25.45
N VAL A 230 -0.18 -3.84 25.96
CA VAL A 230 -1.37 -4.30 25.24
C VAL A 230 -1.62 -3.44 24.01
N ASP A 231 -1.55 -2.12 24.18
CA ASP A 231 -1.77 -1.20 23.06
C ASP A 231 -0.66 -1.31 22.02
N PHE A 232 0.59 -1.54 22.43
CA PHE A 232 1.69 -1.84 21.52
C PHE A 232 1.44 -3.10 20.68
N LEU A 233 1.19 -4.24 21.34
CA LEU A 233 1.01 -5.53 20.66
C LEU A 233 -0.17 -5.47 19.68
N ILE A 234 -1.30 -4.89 20.10
CA ILE A 234 -2.52 -4.85 19.28
C ILE A 234 -2.39 -3.89 18.11
N SER A 235 -1.72 -2.76 18.29
CA SER A 235 -1.69 -1.72 17.26
C SER A 235 -0.86 -2.11 16.04
N GLY A 236 0.01 -3.11 16.15
CA GLY A 236 0.86 -3.56 15.05
C GLY A 236 1.75 -2.42 14.53
N GLY A 237 1.89 -2.33 13.20
CA GLY A 237 2.69 -1.31 12.54
C GLY A 237 4.17 -1.67 12.47
N THR A 238 4.98 -0.68 12.11
CA THR A 238 6.44 -0.84 12.01
C THR A 238 7.07 -0.96 13.39
N GLU A 239 6.54 -0.27 14.41
CA GLU A 239 7.02 -0.37 15.80
C GLU A 239 6.99 -1.81 16.31
N TYR A 240 5.94 -2.58 15.99
CA TYR A 240 5.81 -3.98 16.39
C TYR A 240 7.01 -4.82 15.94
N LYS A 241 7.44 -4.65 14.68
CA LYS A 241 8.54 -5.41 14.07
C LYS A 241 9.90 -5.16 14.71
N LEU A 242 10.05 -4.07 15.46
CA LEU A 242 11.32 -3.68 16.11
C LEU A 242 11.46 -4.29 17.51
N LEU A 243 10.34 -4.66 18.14
CA LEU A 243 10.33 -5.34 19.43
C LEU A 243 10.12 -6.85 19.29
N ASP A 244 9.22 -7.26 18.37
CA ASP A 244 8.98 -8.67 18.01
C ASP A 244 10.08 -9.17 17.06
N THR A 245 11.27 -9.36 17.62
CA THR A 245 12.46 -9.83 16.90
C THR A 245 12.76 -11.29 17.24
N ASN A 246 13.42 -11.99 16.32
CA ASN A 246 13.93 -13.32 16.59
C ASN A 246 15.46 -13.33 16.42
N PRO A 247 16.25 -13.47 17.49
CA PRO A 247 15.83 -13.65 18.89
C PRO A 247 15.24 -12.37 19.52
N TYR A 248 14.37 -12.52 20.52
CA TYR A 248 13.81 -11.38 21.25
C TYR A 248 14.88 -10.70 22.11
N TRP A 249 15.00 -9.39 22.00
CA TRP A 249 15.88 -8.58 22.85
C TRP A 249 15.17 -8.07 24.11
N PHE A 250 13.85 -7.85 24.01
CA PHE A 250 12.98 -7.44 25.10
C PHE A 250 12.21 -8.61 25.72
N THR A 251 12.11 -8.69 27.05
CA THR A 251 11.27 -9.66 27.75
C THR A 251 10.86 -9.16 29.13
N ASP A 252 9.83 -9.78 29.72
CA ASP A 252 9.35 -9.52 31.07
C ASP A 252 8.78 -10.82 31.68
N ASN A 253 8.69 -10.88 33.02
CA ASN A 253 8.07 -12.01 33.72
C ASN A 253 6.62 -12.27 33.27
N TYR A 254 5.90 -11.24 32.80
CA TYR A 254 4.57 -11.36 32.23
C TYR A 254 4.49 -12.46 31.16
N PHE A 255 5.42 -12.50 30.20
CA PHE A 255 5.40 -13.47 29.10
C PHE A 255 5.70 -14.90 29.56
N ILE A 256 6.27 -15.06 30.76
CA ILE A 256 6.53 -16.36 31.38
C ILE A 256 5.35 -16.79 32.28
N ASP A 257 4.75 -15.85 33.01
CA ASP A 257 3.75 -16.14 34.03
C ASP A 257 2.33 -16.25 33.46
N ALA A 258 1.99 -15.47 32.43
CA ALA A 258 0.68 -15.54 31.80
C ALA A 258 0.38 -16.92 31.16
N PRO A 259 1.30 -17.56 30.40
CA PRO A 259 1.08 -18.92 29.89
C PRO A 259 0.96 -19.97 31.01
N LYS A 260 1.72 -19.83 32.10
CA LYS A 260 1.60 -20.72 33.27
C LYS A 260 0.23 -20.60 33.93
N ASN A 261 -0.26 -19.37 34.10
CA ASN A 261 -1.60 -19.12 34.64
C ASN A 261 -2.68 -19.66 33.70
N PHE A 262 -2.53 -19.46 32.39
CA PHE A 262 -3.45 -20.01 31.40
C PHE A 262 -3.53 -21.55 31.46
N GLU A 263 -2.39 -22.24 31.47
CA GLU A 263 -2.33 -23.71 31.59
C GLU A 263 -2.90 -24.22 32.92
N LYS A 264 -2.79 -23.46 34.01
CA LYS A 264 -3.45 -23.79 35.28
C LYS A 264 -4.98 -23.84 35.12
N TYR A 265 -5.61 -22.83 34.52
CA TYR A 265 -7.08 -22.83 34.32
C TYR A 265 -7.55 -23.85 33.29
N LYS A 266 -6.72 -24.14 32.27
CA LYS A 266 -6.98 -25.23 31.33
C LYS A 266 -6.99 -26.59 32.04
N ASN A 267 -6.01 -26.85 32.90
CA ASN A 267 -5.99 -28.06 33.73
C ASN A 267 -7.19 -28.13 34.68
N ASP A 268 -7.60 -27.01 35.29
CA ASP A 268 -8.80 -26.95 36.13
C ASP A 268 -10.08 -27.24 35.33
N TYR A 269 -10.18 -26.76 34.09
CA TYR A 269 -11.28 -27.11 33.19
C TYR A 269 -11.32 -28.62 32.92
N GLU A 270 -10.20 -29.21 32.49
CA GLU A 270 -10.11 -30.63 32.13
C GLU A 270 -10.42 -31.55 33.31
N THR A 271 -9.94 -31.21 34.50
CA THR A 271 -10.03 -32.07 35.68
C THR A 271 -11.29 -31.84 36.52
N LYS A 272 -11.81 -30.60 36.59
CA LYS A 272 -12.91 -30.23 37.51
C LYS A 272 -14.22 -29.88 36.81
N ILE A 273 -14.21 -29.38 35.58
CA ILE A 273 -15.41 -28.85 34.90
C ILE A 273 -15.93 -29.77 33.79
N LYS A 274 -15.05 -30.29 32.92
CA LYS A 274 -15.41 -30.98 31.67
C LYS A 274 -16.46 -32.08 31.85
N ASN A 275 -16.32 -32.88 32.90
CA ASN A 275 -17.21 -34.02 33.20
C ASN A 275 -18.16 -33.78 34.39
N ASN A 276 -18.27 -32.55 34.91
CA ASN A 276 -19.06 -32.24 36.09
C ASN A 276 -20.54 -32.02 35.74
N ASN A 277 -21.44 -32.91 36.18
CA ASN A 277 -22.87 -32.84 35.85
C ASN A 277 -23.60 -31.62 36.42
N ASP A 278 -23.04 -30.93 37.43
CA ASP A 278 -23.64 -29.74 38.04
C ASP A 278 -23.44 -28.46 37.22
N ILE A 279 -22.61 -28.52 36.16
CA ILE A 279 -22.36 -27.41 35.24
C ILE A 279 -23.08 -27.69 33.92
N ALA A 280 -23.81 -26.69 33.40
CA ALA A 280 -24.54 -26.82 32.14
C ALA A 280 -23.61 -27.15 30.96
N ASN A 281 -24.11 -27.95 30.01
CA ASN A 281 -23.32 -28.41 28.87
C ASN A 281 -22.87 -27.27 27.95
N SER A 282 -23.71 -26.24 27.79
CA SER A 282 -23.37 -25.02 27.03
C SER A 282 -22.08 -24.40 27.55
N ILE A 283 -21.99 -24.12 28.86
CA ILE A 283 -20.81 -23.53 29.51
C ILE A 283 -19.54 -24.36 29.28
N LYS A 284 -19.64 -25.70 29.41
CA LYS A 284 -18.50 -26.60 29.21
C LYS A 284 -17.97 -26.52 27.78
N LEU A 285 -18.87 -26.55 26.79
CA LEU A 285 -18.50 -26.47 25.37
C LEU A 285 -17.89 -25.11 25.02
N TYR A 286 -18.43 -24.03 25.59
CA TYR A 286 -17.84 -22.69 25.45
C TYR A 286 -16.41 -22.63 26.02
N LEU A 287 -16.19 -23.16 27.23
CA LEU A 287 -14.84 -23.26 27.81
C LEU A 287 -13.92 -24.18 26.99
N GLU A 288 -14.44 -25.29 26.44
CA GLU A 288 -13.66 -26.18 25.59
C GLU A 288 -13.07 -25.44 24.39
N GLN A 289 -13.87 -24.60 23.73
CA GLN A 289 -13.40 -23.79 22.60
C GLN A 289 -12.43 -22.69 23.05
N LYS A 290 -12.69 -22.02 24.20
CA LYS A 290 -11.76 -21.02 24.76
C LYS A 290 -10.34 -21.58 24.94
N PHE A 291 -10.20 -22.81 25.42
CA PHE A 291 -8.91 -23.45 25.70
C PHE A 291 -8.24 -24.12 24.47
N LYS A 292 -8.83 -24.04 23.27
CA LYS A 292 -8.16 -24.42 22.02
C LYS A 292 -7.17 -23.37 21.52
N ILE A 293 -7.29 -22.14 22.03
CA ILE A 293 -6.37 -21.03 21.77
C ILE A 293 -5.42 -20.89 22.95
N ASN A 294 -4.16 -20.53 22.69
CA ASN A 294 -3.19 -20.26 23.74
C ASN A 294 -2.97 -18.75 23.92
N ALA A 295 -2.25 -18.33 24.97
CA ALA A 295 -2.00 -16.91 25.23
C ALA A 295 -1.15 -16.23 24.14
N GLN A 296 -0.23 -16.99 23.52
CA GLN A 296 0.68 -16.51 22.49
C GLN A 296 -0.06 -16.15 21.20
N ASP A 297 -1.02 -16.99 20.81
CA ASP A 297 -1.92 -16.72 19.68
C ASP A 297 -2.64 -15.38 19.83
N ILE A 298 -2.90 -14.91 21.07
CA ILE A 298 -3.54 -13.61 21.33
C ILE A 298 -2.53 -12.46 21.30
N TRP A 299 -1.29 -12.67 21.75
CA TRP A 299 -0.25 -11.64 21.71
C TRP A 299 0.13 -11.23 20.29
N GLU A 300 0.14 -12.19 19.38
CA GLU A 300 0.45 -11.95 17.97
C GLU A 300 -0.73 -11.40 17.16
N LEU A 301 -1.95 -11.33 17.73
CA LEU A 301 -3.10 -10.73 17.05
C LEU A 301 -3.01 -9.21 17.10
N ASN A 302 -2.78 -8.61 15.95
CA ASN A 302 -2.61 -7.17 15.81
C ASN A 302 -3.27 -6.62 14.53
N LEU A 303 -3.39 -5.30 14.45
CA LEU A 303 -4.05 -4.63 13.33
C LEU A 303 -3.35 -4.83 11.99
N SER A 304 -2.03 -5.01 11.94
CA SER A 304 -1.33 -5.27 10.67
C SER A 304 -1.76 -6.59 10.05
N TYR A 305 -2.05 -7.62 10.84
CA TYR A 305 -2.62 -8.87 10.33
C TYR A 305 -4.02 -8.64 9.71
N PHE A 306 -4.88 -7.86 10.38
CA PHE A 306 -6.22 -7.55 9.87
C PHE A 306 -6.20 -6.57 8.69
N SER A 307 -5.21 -5.67 8.62
CA SER A 307 -4.96 -4.79 7.47
C SER A 307 -4.76 -5.61 6.20
N THR A 308 -3.89 -6.64 6.24
CA THR A 308 -3.69 -7.57 5.12
C THR A 308 -4.93 -8.39 4.80
N GLU A 309 -5.57 -9.01 5.80
CA GLU A 309 -6.70 -9.92 5.55
C GLU A 309 -7.97 -9.19 5.05
N PHE A 310 -8.13 -7.91 5.36
CA PHE A 310 -9.27 -7.08 4.94
C PHE A 310 -8.94 -6.10 3.82
N GLU A 311 -7.67 -6.01 3.41
CA GLU A 311 -7.17 -5.00 2.47
C GLU A 311 -7.51 -3.56 2.94
N ILE A 312 -7.28 -3.26 4.23
CA ILE A 312 -7.60 -1.96 4.84
C ILE A 312 -6.33 -1.17 5.12
N MET A 313 -6.26 0.06 4.59
CA MET A 313 -5.20 1.02 4.90
C MET A 313 -5.30 1.53 6.34
N MET A 314 -4.19 1.50 7.07
CA MET A 314 -4.06 2.04 8.42
C MET A 314 -2.76 2.83 8.61
N PRO A 315 -2.68 3.79 9.56
CA PRO A 315 -1.40 4.37 9.93
C PRO A 315 -0.47 3.30 10.53
N GLU A 316 0.70 3.12 9.92
CA GLU A 316 1.67 2.06 10.31
C GLU A 316 2.82 2.57 11.18
N ILE A 317 2.99 3.89 11.28
CA ILE A 317 4.14 4.54 11.90
C ILE A 317 3.65 5.47 13.00
N PHE A 318 4.14 5.24 14.24
CA PHE A 318 3.77 5.99 15.44
C PHE A 318 2.25 6.11 15.62
N ASN A 319 1.52 5.03 15.34
CA ASN A 319 0.06 5.06 15.17
C ASN A 319 -0.70 5.41 16.47
N ASN A 320 -0.10 5.16 17.64
CA ASN A 320 -0.62 5.59 18.95
C ASN A 320 -0.16 7.01 19.35
N ALA A 321 0.79 7.61 18.64
CA ALA A 321 1.31 8.96 18.91
C ALA A 321 0.91 10.01 17.85
N LEU A 322 0.01 9.65 16.92
CA LEU A 322 -0.41 10.50 15.80
C LEU A 322 -0.93 11.88 16.20
N ASN A 323 -1.50 12.03 17.41
CA ASN A 323 -1.99 13.32 17.88
C ASN A 323 -0.86 14.37 17.99
N HIS A 324 0.40 13.97 18.13
CA HIS A 324 1.54 14.89 18.07
C HIS A 324 1.76 15.40 16.63
N TYR A 325 1.87 14.45 15.71
CA TYR A 325 2.26 14.65 14.31
C TYR A 325 1.16 15.27 13.44
N TYR A 326 -0.10 14.96 13.75
CA TYR A 326 -1.25 15.24 12.89
C TYR A 326 -2.39 15.94 13.64
N ARG A 327 -2.95 17.00 13.03
CA ARG A 327 -4.21 17.59 13.49
C ARG A 327 -5.36 16.91 12.76
N LYS A 328 -6.04 15.98 13.43
CA LYS A 328 -7.15 15.24 12.84
C LYS A 328 -8.31 16.18 12.48
N GLU A 329 -8.71 16.15 11.21
CA GLU A 329 -9.99 16.69 10.75
C GLU A 329 -10.98 15.53 10.61
N TYR A 330 -12.14 15.66 11.24
CA TYR A 330 -13.16 14.62 11.26
C TYR A 330 -14.19 14.78 10.15
N TYR A 331 -14.60 13.66 9.58
CA TYR A 331 -15.55 13.51 8.49
C TYR A 331 -16.71 12.61 8.94
N VAL A 332 -17.91 12.87 8.42
CA VAL A 332 -19.12 12.13 8.81
C VAL A 332 -19.33 10.92 7.91
N ILE A 333 -19.69 9.78 8.50
CA ILE A 333 -20.06 8.55 7.79
C ILE A 333 -21.57 8.35 7.87
N ASP A 334 -22.25 8.37 6.72
CA ASP A 334 -23.64 7.93 6.57
C ASP A 334 -23.65 6.47 6.11
N TYR A 335 -24.07 5.54 6.98
CA TYR A 335 -24.07 4.09 6.72
C TYR A 335 -25.14 3.65 5.70
N PHE A 336 -25.97 4.55 5.18
CA PHE A 336 -26.89 4.25 4.08
C PHE A 336 -26.32 4.65 2.71
N LYS A 337 -25.28 5.50 2.69
CA LYS A 337 -24.75 6.09 1.44
C LYS A 337 -23.25 5.93 1.26
N ASN A 338 -22.48 5.93 2.33
CA ASN A 338 -21.02 6.00 2.28
C ASN A 338 -20.33 4.69 2.62
N TYR A 339 -21.00 3.79 3.35
CA TYR A 339 -20.39 2.59 3.90
C TYR A 339 -21.34 1.37 3.84
N ASN A 340 -20.81 0.19 3.51
CA ASN A 340 -21.57 -1.07 3.44
C ASN A 340 -20.73 -2.25 3.95
N ILE A 341 -21.21 -3.48 3.74
CA ILE A 341 -20.52 -4.71 4.17
C ILE A 341 -19.14 -4.93 3.52
N ASN A 342 -18.86 -4.26 2.40
CA ASN A 342 -17.57 -4.25 1.69
C ASN A 342 -16.72 -3.03 2.06
N GLY A 343 -17.14 -2.18 3.00
CA GLY A 343 -16.41 -1.02 3.48
C GLY A 343 -16.95 0.29 2.92
N PHE A 344 -16.09 1.30 2.78
CA PHE A 344 -16.48 2.54 2.11
C PHE A 344 -16.90 2.28 0.66
N ILE A 345 -18.00 2.90 0.24
CA ILE A 345 -18.35 2.95 -1.18
C ILE A 345 -17.26 3.74 -1.90
N ASN A 346 -16.67 3.15 -2.95
CA ASN A 346 -15.49 3.62 -3.68
C ASN A 346 -14.16 3.56 -2.89
N GLY A 347 -14.06 2.70 -1.86
CA GLY A 347 -12.81 2.49 -1.12
C GLY A 347 -12.39 3.67 -0.23
N GLN A 348 -11.24 3.55 0.44
CA GLN A 348 -10.81 4.54 1.45
C GLN A 348 -10.25 5.85 0.86
N ILE A 349 -9.85 5.88 -0.42
CA ILE A 349 -9.26 7.07 -1.06
C ILE A 349 -10.31 7.88 -1.82
N LYS A 350 -11.12 7.22 -2.66
CA LYS A 350 -12.04 7.88 -3.60
C LYS A 350 -13.43 8.15 -3.00
N THR A 351 -13.73 7.64 -1.81
CA THR A 351 -14.99 7.96 -1.12
C THR A 351 -15.07 9.46 -0.80
N ILE A 352 -16.26 10.03 -0.90
CA ILE A 352 -16.50 11.45 -0.64
C ILE A 352 -17.29 11.56 0.66
N LEU A 353 -16.63 12.05 1.71
CA LEU A 353 -17.25 12.27 3.01
C LEU A 353 -17.34 13.78 3.29
N PRO A 354 -18.46 14.26 3.86
CA PRO A 354 -18.56 15.64 4.30
C PRO A 354 -17.77 15.88 5.59
N LEU A 355 -17.12 17.05 5.69
CA LEU A 355 -16.50 17.51 6.93
C LEU A 355 -17.53 17.62 8.05
N SER A 356 -17.15 17.16 9.23
CA SER A 356 -17.99 17.24 10.41
C SER A 356 -18.15 18.68 10.91
N LYS A 357 -19.38 19.03 11.30
CA LYS A 357 -19.66 20.29 12.02
C LYS A 357 -18.87 20.40 13.33
N TYR A 358 -18.46 19.27 13.90
CA TYR A 358 -17.75 19.18 15.16
C TYR A 358 -16.28 19.59 15.09
N ASN A 359 -15.69 19.76 13.89
CA ASN A 359 -14.30 20.22 13.76
C ASN A 359 -14.02 21.56 14.46
N LYS A 360 -15.03 22.43 14.56
CA LYS A 360 -14.92 23.71 15.27
C LYS A 360 -14.85 23.58 16.80
N ASN A 361 -15.24 22.41 17.32
CA ASN A 361 -15.34 22.11 18.74
C ASN A 361 -14.19 21.21 19.22
N ILE A 362 -13.21 20.93 18.36
CA ILE A 362 -12.00 20.20 18.75
C ILE A 362 -11.26 21.01 19.82
N THR A 363 -11.00 20.36 20.94
CA THR A 363 -10.24 20.95 22.05
C THR A 363 -8.78 21.09 21.63
N ASN A 364 -8.22 22.29 21.74
CA ASN A 364 -6.83 22.56 21.39
C ASN A 364 -6.05 22.95 22.66
N LYS A 365 -5.31 21.99 23.21
CA LYS A 365 -4.46 22.14 24.40
C LYS A 365 -3.02 21.74 24.06
N PRO A 366 -2.18 22.69 23.63
CA PRO A 366 -0.79 22.39 23.29
C PRO A 366 0.01 21.96 24.51
N GLU A 367 0.98 21.08 24.29
CA GLU A 367 1.96 20.69 25.30
C GLU A 367 3.08 21.73 25.40
N LEU A 368 3.39 22.39 24.27
CA LEU A 368 4.38 23.45 24.16
C LEU A 368 3.88 24.57 23.25
N VAL A 369 4.04 25.82 23.71
CA VAL A 369 3.80 27.03 22.90
C VAL A 369 5.12 27.72 22.62
N VAL A 370 5.45 27.87 21.34
CA VAL A 370 6.64 28.56 20.86
C VAL A 370 6.29 30.02 20.55
N ASN A 371 6.76 30.93 21.40
CA ASN A 371 6.62 32.37 21.21
C ASN A 371 7.82 32.89 20.37
N LEU A 372 7.57 33.21 19.10
CA LEU A 372 8.55 33.89 18.25
C LEU A 372 8.60 35.37 18.62
N ILE A 373 9.75 35.85 19.07
CA ILE A 373 9.98 37.24 19.49
C ILE A 373 10.97 37.95 18.56
N ASN A 374 10.78 39.26 18.36
CA ASN A 374 11.76 40.10 17.68
C ASN A 374 12.86 40.60 18.62
N GLU A 375 13.83 41.35 18.09
CA GLU A 375 14.91 41.97 18.86
C GLU A 375 14.42 42.89 20.01
N ASN A 376 13.20 43.40 19.92
CA ASN A 376 12.57 44.23 20.95
C ASN A 376 11.76 43.41 21.98
N ASN A 377 11.94 42.09 22.03
CA ASN A 377 11.18 41.15 22.89
C ASN A 377 9.65 41.21 22.69
N THR A 378 9.19 41.65 21.52
CA THR A 378 7.76 41.65 21.18
C THR A 378 7.42 40.34 20.48
N VAL A 379 6.37 39.66 20.94
CA VAL A 379 5.88 38.42 20.33
C VAL A 379 5.27 38.73 18.96
N LEU A 380 5.85 38.16 17.91
CA LEU A 380 5.37 38.21 16.54
C LEU A 380 4.32 37.12 16.29
N MET A 381 4.55 35.91 16.81
CA MET A 381 3.70 34.73 16.59
C MET A 381 3.76 33.80 17.80
N LYS A 382 2.63 33.16 18.12
CA LYS A 382 2.55 32.03 19.05
C LYS A 382 2.14 30.78 18.29
N SER A 383 2.98 29.75 18.35
CA SER A 383 2.78 28.50 17.64
C SER A 383 2.65 27.32 18.58
N ASN A 384 1.68 26.46 18.29
CA ASN A 384 1.30 25.33 19.13
C ASN A 384 2.02 24.06 18.66
N VAL A 385 2.68 23.38 19.58
CA VAL A 385 3.12 21.99 19.48
C VAL A 385 2.30 21.21 20.49
N TYR A 386 1.65 20.14 20.05
CA TYR A 386 0.79 19.35 20.93
C TYR A 386 1.37 17.98 21.15
N GLY A 387 0.95 17.35 22.25
CA GLY A 387 1.46 16.05 22.67
C GLY A 387 0.80 14.90 21.94
N ASP A 388 1.35 13.72 22.15
CA ASP A 388 0.82 12.45 21.65
C ASP A 388 -0.36 11.93 22.48
N GLY A 389 -0.49 12.39 23.73
CA GLY A 389 -1.50 11.90 24.68
C GLY A 389 -1.03 10.69 25.50
N LEU A 390 0.20 10.23 25.28
CA LEU A 390 0.83 9.15 26.03
C LEU A 390 1.44 9.67 27.34
N LYS A 391 1.76 8.73 28.24
CA LYS A 391 2.44 9.04 29.50
C LYS A 391 3.89 9.44 29.21
N GLY A 392 4.33 10.57 29.78
CA GLY A 392 5.71 11.04 29.68
C GLY A 392 6.55 10.57 30.87
N THR A 393 7.80 10.21 30.61
CA THR A 393 8.81 9.88 31.64
C THR A 393 10.13 10.60 31.37
N MET A 394 10.87 10.91 32.43
CA MET A 394 12.28 11.33 32.36
C MET A 394 13.25 10.15 32.60
N ASP A 395 12.73 8.99 33.00
CA ASP A 395 13.53 7.80 33.19
C ASP A 395 13.89 7.18 31.84
N ASN A 396 15.18 6.93 31.62
CA ASN A 396 15.66 6.34 30.38
C ASN A 396 15.58 4.81 30.47
N PHE A 397 14.56 4.24 29.79
CA PHE A 397 14.35 2.79 29.70
C PHE A 397 15.59 2.04 29.22
N TYR A 398 16.21 2.47 28.12
CA TYR A 398 17.39 1.80 27.54
C TYR A 398 18.60 1.80 28.49
N ALA A 399 18.74 2.85 29.33
CA ALA A 399 19.77 2.89 30.36
C ALA A 399 19.48 1.93 31.52
N ALA A 400 18.21 1.68 31.82
CA ALA A 400 17.78 0.83 32.93
C ALA A 400 17.77 -0.67 32.55
N TYR A 401 17.32 -0.98 31.34
CA TYR A 401 17.09 -2.33 30.85
C TYR A 401 18.39 -3.12 30.65
N LYS A 402 18.37 -4.41 30.99
CA LYS A 402 19.49 -5.35 30.79
C LYS A 402 19.04 -6.42 29.81
N ILE A 403 19.75 -6.54 28.69
CA ILE A 403 19.42 -7.53 27.67
C ILE A 403 19.62 -8.95 28.25
N PRO A 404 18.63 -9.85 28.12
CA PRO A 404 18.69 -11.19 28.70
C PRO A 404 19.64 -12.10 27.91
N TYR A 405 20.70 -12.56 28.58
CA TYR A 405 21.70 -13.47 28.02
C TYR A 405 21.19 -14.91 27.88
N ASN A 406 20.38 -15.37 28.84
CA ASN A 406 19.77 -16.69 28.75
C ASN A 406 18.59 -16.66 27.78
N ILE A 407 18.61 -17.61 26.85
CA ILE A 407 17.49 -17.97 26.01
C ILE A 407 16.62 -18.91 26.86
N GLY A 408 15.88 -18.37 27.82
CA GLY A 408 14.85 -19.16 28.50
C GLY A 408 13.76 -19.52 27.48
N ASP A 409 13.31 -20.78 27.49
CA ASP A 409 12.25 -21.37 26.65
C ASP A 409 11.89 -20.54 25.40
N GLU A 410 12.60 -20.79 24.30
CA GLU A 410 12.45 -20.07 23.02
C GLU A 410 10.98 -19.91 22.64
N TYR A 411 10.53 -18.66 22.60
CA TYR A 411 9.29 -18.27 21.97
C TYR A 411 9.44 -18.43 20.46
N HIS A 412 8.73 -19.38 19.87
CA HIS A 412 8.64 -19.50 18.42
C HIS A 412 7.45 -18.67 17.94
N ILE A 413 7.73 -17.67 17.09
CA ILE A 413 6.71 -16.88 16.40
C ILE A 413 5.80 -17.85 15.62
N ASN A 414 4.52 -17.88 15.97
CA ASN A 414 3.52 -18.75 15.35
C ASN A 414 2.74 -17.95 14.30
N TYR A 415 2.97 -18.17 13.00
CA TYR A 415 2.30 -17.43 11.91
C TYR A 415 0.82 -17.80 11.67
N SER A 416 0.16 -18.45 12.63
CA SER A 416 -1.18 -19.06 12.47
C SER A 416 -2.03 -18.83 13.73
N TYR A 417 -2.55 -17.62 13.89
CA TYR A 417 -3.15 -17.13 15.14
C TYR A 417 -4.57 -17.66 15.42
N LEU A 418 -5.45 -17.72 14.42
CA LEU A 418 -6.88 -18.09 14.59
C LEU A 418 -7.26 -19.41 13.92
N ASN A 419 -6.30 -20.21 13.46
CA ASN A 419 -6.61 -21.46 12.74
C ASN A 419 -7.24 -22.54 13.61
N ASN A 420 -7.02 -22.49 14.93
CA ASN A 420 -7.65 -23.42 15.88
C ASN A 420 -9.12 -23.06 16.18
N VAL A 421 -9.63 -21.93 15.67
CA VAL A 421 -11.02 -21.51 15.84
C VAL A 421 -11.89 -22.08 14.72
N SER A 422 -12.76 -23.04 15.07
CA SER A 422 -13.75 -23.60 14.13
C SER A 422 -15.09 -22.87 14.24
N VAL A 423 -15.39 -22.00 13.28
CA VAL A 423 -16.66 -21.24 13.22
C VAL A 423 -17.87 -22.17 13.15
N GLU A 424 -17.76 -23.31 12.43
CA GLU A 424 -18.84 -24.29 12.29
C GLU A 424 -19.15 -24.98 13.63
N GLU A 425 -18.12 -25.45 14.35
CA GLU A 425 -18.31 -26.08 15.66
C GLU A 425 -18.93 -25.11 16.66
N ILE A 426 -18.47 -23.86 16.68
CA ILE A 426 -18.93 -22.82 17.61
C ILE A 426 -20.41 -22.48 17.37
N ASN A 427 -20.84 -22.38 16.12
CA ASN A 427 -22.23 -22.08 15.79
C ASN A 427 -23.20 -23.20 16.23
N ASN A 428 -22.71 -24.42 16.44
CA ASN A 428 -23.51 -25.56 16.89
C ASN A 428 -23.62 -25.65 18.43
N ILE A 429 -22.89 -24.81 19.18
CA ILE A 429 -22.99 -24.77 20.64
C ILE A 429 -24.31 -24.09 21.04
N PRO A 430 -25.16 -24.71 21.88
CA PRO A 430 -26.40 -24.08 22.32
C PRO A 430 -26.10 -22.84 23.18
N PRO A 431 -26.88 -21.75 23.02
CA PRO A 431 -26.70 -20.54 23.81
C PRO A 431 -26.91 -20.82 25.31
N ILE A 432 -26.22 -20.06 26.16
CA ILE A 432 -26.39 -20.13 27.62
C ILE A 432 -27.69 -19.41 27.98
N ASN A 433 -28.63 -20.11 28.62
CA ASN A 433 -29.91 -19.53 29.03
C ASN A 433 -29.84 -19.03 30.49
N ASP A 434 -30.78 -18.19 30.90
CA ASP A 434 -30.89 -17.67 32.29
C ASP A 434 -30.85 -18.80 33.34
N ALA A 435 -31.53 -19.93 33.07
CA ALA A 435 -31.56 -21.09 33.97
C ALA A 435 -30.20 -21.81 34.13
N ASP A 436 -29.26 -21.60 33.19
CA ASP A 436 -27.91 -22.16 33.25
C ASP A 436 -26.96 -21.28 34.08
N ILE A 437 -27.36 -20.04 34.40
CA ILE A 437 -26.52 -19.05 35.08
C ILE A 437 -26.67 -19.18 36.59
N TYR A 438 -25.56 -19.47 37.26
CA TYR A 438 -25.42 -19.46 38.71
C TYR A 438 -24.51 -18.30 39.16
N PRO A 439 -25.08 -17.12 39.47
CA PRO A 439 -24.33 -15.86 39.46
C PRO A 439 -23.41 -15.66 40.68
N TYR A 440 -22.17 -15.22 40.42
CA TYR A 440 -21.29 -14.64 41.43
C TYR A 440 -21.54 -13.13 41.57
N ARG A 441 -21.98 -12.67 42.76
CA ARG A 441 -22.48 -11.30 42.94
C ARG A 441 -21.43 -10.18 42.81
N LYS A 442 -20.15 -10.48 43.03
CA LYS A 442 -19.04 -9.51 42.99
C LYS A 442 -18.27 -9.59 41.66
N ASN A 443 -18.99 -9.45 40.55
CA ASN A 443 -18.45 -9.61 39.20
C ASN A 443 -17.92 -8.33 38.56
N SER A 444 -18.02 -7.18 39.22
CA SER A 444 -17.63 -5.87 38.67
C SER A 444 -17.04 -4.95 39.73
N ASP A 445 -16.11 -4.09 39.30
CA ASP A 445 -15.61 -2.97 40.10
C ASP A 445 -16.47 -1.71 39.87
N PRO A 446 -16.51 -0.76 40.82
CA PRO A 446 -16.98 0.59 40.53
C PRO A 446 -16.11 1.21 39.43
N PHE A 447 -16.74 1.79 38.40
CA PHE A 447 -16.00 2.45 37.33
C PHE A 447 -15.44 3.80 37.82
N ILE A 448 -14.20 4.10 37.45
CA ILE A 448 -13.50 5.35 37.79
C ILE A 448 -13.14 6.06 36.48
N PRO A 449 -13.76 7.23 36.18
CA PRO A 449 -13.39 8.03 35.01
C PRO A 449 -11.94 8.53 35.09
N VAL A 450 -11.27 8.58 33.94
CA VAL A 450 -9.92 9.15 33.81
C VAL A 450 -10.05 10.58 33.27
N TYR A 451 -9.53 11.55 34.02
CA TYR A 451 -9.50 12.95 33.59
C TYR A 451 -8.05 13.37 33.33
N ASN A 452 -7.74 13.78 32.09
CA ASN A 452 -6.40 14.18 31.69
C ASN A 452 -6.23 15.69 31.88
N ILE A 453 -5.30 16.08 32.76
CA ILE A 453 -4.89 17.47 32.95
C ILE A 453 -3.59 17.67 32.17
N THR A 454 -3.66 18.39 31.05
CA THR A 454 -2.50 18.74 30.23
C THR A 454 -1.86 20.03 30.73
N GLU A 455 -0.58 19.98 31.11
CA GLU A 455 0.21 21.18 31.39
C GLU A 455 0.82 21.74 30.09
N THR A 456 0.63 23.03 29.84
CA THR A 456 1.22 23.73 28.70
C THR A 456 2.49 24.45 29.13
N LYS A 457 3.62 24.14 28.49
CA LYS A 457 4.90 24.88 28.65
C LYS A 457 4.96 26.02 27.62
N GLU A 458 5.47 27.20 27.98
CA GLU A 458 5.78 28.27 27.02
C GLU A 458 7.30 28.47 26.89
N ILE A 459 7.80 28.65 25.67
CA ILE A 459 9.19 29.02 25.40
C ILE A 459 9.27 30.23 24.46
N ASN A 460 10.28 31.06 24.63
CA ASN A 460 10.55 32.20 23.74
C ASN A 460 11.76 31.89 22.85
N THR A 461 11.66 32.22 21.56
CA THR A 461 12.76 32.09 20.59
C THR A 461 12.84 33.32 19.69
N THR A 462 14.05 33.73 19.32
CA THR A 462 14.31 34.74 18.28
C THR A 462 14.49 34.13 16.90
N THR A 463 14.83 32.83 16.84
CA THR A 463 14.96 32.08 15.58
C THR A 463 13.67 31.30 15.32
N PRO A 464 13.01 31.49 14.17
CA PRO A 464 11.78 30.76 13.86
C PRO A 464 12.00 29.25 13.78
N PHE A 465 11.15 28.49 14.47
CA PHE A 465 11.10 27.03 14.37
C PHE A 465 10.25 26.62 13.15
N SER A 466 10.33 25.35 12.76
CA SER A 466 9.52 24.79 11.66
C SER A 466 8.01 24.99 11.87
N VAL A 467 7.54 24.87 13.11
CA VAL A 467 6.13 25.13 13.45
C VAL A 467 5.71 26.59 13.22
N ASN A 468 6.62 27.56 13.36
CA ASN A 468 6.33 28.97 13.06
C ASN A 468 6.15 29.17 11.54
N TYR A 469 7.02 28.55 10.74
CA TYR A 469 6.91 28.58 9.28
C TYR A 469 5.61 27.93 8.80
N LEU A 470 5.22 26.78 9.36
CA LEU A 470 3.94 26.14 9.04
C LEU A 470 2.74 27.04 9.35
N GLN A 471 2.74 27.70 10.51
CA GLN A 471 1.63 28.59 10.86
C GLN A 471 1.56 29.83 9.96
N ALA A 472 2.69 30.33 9.45
CA ALA A 472 2.72 31.46 8.52
C ALA A 472 2.11 31.15 7.14
N GLN A 473 1.92 29.86 6.80
CA GLN A 473 1.31 29.41 5.55
C GLN A 473 -0.22 29.34 5.61
N VAL A 474 -0.82 29.51 6.78
CA VAL A 474 -2.27 29.41 6.98
C VAL A 474 -2.88 30.81 7.09
N THR A 475 -3.97 31.06 6.37
CA THR A 475 -4.73 32.32 6.45
C THR A 475 -6.23 32.10 6.50
N ASN A 476 -6.89 32.94 7.31
CA ASN A 476 -8.34 33.10 7.37
C ASN A 476 -8.81 34.32 6.57
N SER A 477 -7.89 35.09 5.96
CA SER A 477 -8.23 36.22 5.09
C SER A 477 -8.82 35.73 3.78
N ASN A 478 -9.88 36.40 3.31
CA ASN A 478 -10.40 36.20 1.96
C ASN A 478 -9.52 36.86 0.89
N ASP A 479 -8.72 37.86 1.26
CA ASP A 479 -7.74 38.52 0.40
C ASP A 479 -6.37 37.91 0.65
N ILE A 480 -5.95 37.07 -0.31
CA ILE A 480 -4.74 36.26 -0.27
C ILE A 480 -3.71 36.90 -1.19
N SER A 481 -2.57 37.29 -0.62
CA SER A 481 -1.37 37.68 -1.35
C SER A 481 -0.20 36.81 -0.87
N LEU A 482 0.38 36.05 -1.79
CA LEU A 482 1.51 35.16 -1.48
C LEU A 482 2.80 35.97 -1.33
N SER A 483 3.69 35.55 -0.43
CA SER A 483 5.00 36.17 -0.21
C SER A 483 6.02 35.13 0.23
N SER A 484 7.21 35.15 -0.37
CA SER A 484 8.35 34.30 0.02
C SER A 484 9.18 34.88 1.17
N ASP A 485 8.89 36.11 1.63
CA ASP A 485 9.52 36.72 2.81
C ASP A 485 8.71 36.42 4.08
N PHE A 486 9.22 35.50 4.91
CA PHE A 486 8.62 35.14 6.20
C PHE A 486 8.51 36.33 7.17
N SER A 487 9.56 37.14 7.29
CA SER A 487 9.61 38.27 8.23
C SER A 487 8.56 39.32 7.89
N LYS A 488 8.34 39.57 6.60
CA LYS A 488 7.30 40.48 6.11
C LYS A 488 5.89 39.97 6.40
N VAL A 489 5.64 38.66 6.26
CA VAL A 489 4.34 38.03 6.54
C VAL A 489 3.98 38.20 8.02
N VAL A 490 4.88 37.81 8.93
CA VAL A 490 4.59 37.86 10.37
C VAL A 490 4.55 39.28 10.94
N SER A 491 5.18 40.24 10.25
CA SER A 491 5.15 41.66 10.64
C SER A 491 3.99 42.45 10.02
N SER A 492 3.19 41.85 9.13
CA SER A 492 2.15 42.58 8.42
C SER A 492 1.00 43.00 9.34
N LYS A 493 0.64 44.29 9.27
CA LYS A 493 -0.46 44.87 10.08
C LYS A 493 -1.85 44.52 9.55
N ASP A 494 -1.99 44.35 8.23
CA ASP A 494 -3.25 43.98 7.57
C ASP A 494 -3.53 42.47 7.57
N ARG A 495 -2.49 41.66 7.86
CA ARG A 495 -2.52 40.18 7.82
C ARG A 495 -3.05 39.60 6.49
N SER A 496 -2.92 40.34 5.37
CA SER A 496 -3.32 39.85 4.04
C SER A 496 -2.21 39.07 3.33
N LEU A 497 -0.97 39.14 3.83
CA LEU A 497 0.15 38.35 3.33
C LEU A 497 0.14 36.96 3.96
N VAL A 498 0.44 35.95 3.16
CA VAL A 498 0.64 34.56 3.60
C VAL A 498 1.95 34.02 3.04
N TYR A 499 2.67 33.23 3.84
CA TYR A 499 3.95 32.68 3.44
C TYR A 499 3.76 31.56 2.40
N SER A 500 4.54 31.61 1.34
CA SER A 500 4.57 30.59 0.30
C SER A 500 5.95 30.48 -0.31
N PHE A 501 6.38 29.26 -0.59
CA PHE A 501 7.64 28.93 -1.27
C PHE A 501 7.41 28.51 -2.73
N LEU A 502 6.22 28.80 -3.27
CA LEU A 502 5.84 28.54 -4.66
C LEU A 502 6.42 29.63 -5.57
N ASP A 503 7.74 29.61 -5.77
CA ASP A 503 8.46 30.69 -6.45
C ASP A 503 7.95 30.88 -7.90
N ASN A 504 7.79 29.81 -8.69
CA ASN A 504 7.27 29.91 -10.06
C ASN A 504 5.82 30.44 -10.09
N THR A 505 5.00 30.00 -9.14
CA THR A 505 3.60 30.44 -9.04
C THR A 505 3.49 31.91 -8.65
N ILE A 506 4.31 32.37 -7.70
CA ILE A 506 4.39 33.79 -7.30
C ILE A 506 4.83 34.63 -8.50
N ASP A 507 5.90 34.23 -9.20
CA ASP A 507 6.42 34.93 -10.37
C ASP A 507 5.36 35.03 -11.48
N TYR A 508 4.60 33.97 -11.73
CA TYR A 508 3.49 33.99 -12.68
C TYR A 508 2.39 34.98 -12.26
N LEU A 509 1.93 34.93 -11.00
CA LEU A 509 0.90 35.82 -10.48
C LEU A 509 1.31 37.30 -10.53
N ASP A 510 2.58 37.60 -10.24
CA ASP A 510 3.11 38.96 -10.35
C ASP A 510 3.24 39.42 -11.81
N SER A 511 3.57 38.51 -12.74
CA SER A 511 3.70 38.83 -14.17
C SER A 511 2.37 39.30 -14.80
N ILE A 512 1.24 38.76 -14.34
CA ILE A 512 -0.11 39.07 -14.87
C ILE A 512 -0.86 40.13 -14.04
N LYS A 513 -0.23 40.68 -13.00
CA LYS A 513 -0.87 41.56 -12.02
C LYS A 513 -1.49 42.83 -12.61
N TYR A 514 -0.92 43.32 -13.71
CA TYR A 514 -1.35 44.56 -14.39
C TYR A 514 -2.05 44.28 -15.73
N ASP A 515 -2.35 43.02 -16.03
CA ASP A 515 -3.09 42.65 -17.25
C ASP A 515 -4.56 43.05 -17.17
N GLY A 516 -5.23 43.04 -18.33
CA GLY A 516 -6.69 43.23 -18.39
C GLY A 516 -7.45 42.13 -17.64
N PRO A 517 -8.71 42.38 -17.22
CA PRO A 517 -9.50 41.38 -16.50
C PRO A 517 -9.73 40.12 -17.34
N ILE A 518 -9.85 38.98 -16.66
CA ILE A 518 -10.33 37.73 -17.27
C ILE A 518 -11.82 37.90 -17.51
N ASP A 519 -12.22 37.90 -18.78
CA ASP A 519 -13.58 38.16 -19.27
C ASP A 519 -14.13 37.06 -20.19
N THR A 520 -13.26 36.14 -20.66
CA THR A 520 -13.63 34.97 -21.45
C THR A 520 -13.20 33.67 -20.77
N ASP A 521 -13.90 32.58 -21.08
CA ASP A 521 -13.52 31.20 -20.74
C ASP A 521 -12.12 30.83 -21.27
N LYS A 522 -11.78 31.20 -22.50
CA LYS A 522 -10.42 30.98 -23.06
C LYS A 522 -9.31 31.59 -22.20
N LYS A 523 -9.49 32.85 -21.74
CA LYS A 523 -8.53 33.50 -20.83
C LYS A 523 -8.51 32.83 -19.47
N TYR A 524 -9.65 32.36 -18.97
CA TYR A 524 -9.72 31.61 -17.72
C TYR A 524 -8.95 30.29 -17.80
N TYR A 525 -9.14 29.50 -18.87
CA TYR A 525 -8.43 28.26 -19.06
C TYR A 525 -6.92 28.46 -19.22
N LEU A 526 -6.48 29.48 -19.98
CA LEU A 526 -5.05 29.81 -20.04
C LEU A 526 -4.47 30.13 -18.66
N TRP A 527 -5.18 30.94 -17.88
CA TRP A 527 -4.77 31.28 -16.52
C TRP A 527 -4.72 30.05 -15.60
N LEU A 528 -5.78 29.24 -15.59
CA LEU A 528 -5.90 28.05 -14.75
C LEU A 528 -4.82 27.01 -15.09
N LYS A 529 -4.53 26.81 -16.39
CA LYS A 529 -3.49 25.91 -16.88
C LYS A 529 -2.11 26.33 -16.37
N GLU A 530 -1.75 27.61 -16.48
CA GLU A 530 -0.46 28.10 -15.99
C GLU A 530 -0.35 28.07 -14.47
N ILE A 531 -1.44 28.32 -13.72
CA ILE A 531 -1.45 28.13 -12.26
C ILE A 531 -1.14 26.67 -11.90
N PHE A 532 -1.79 25.71 -12.55
CA PHE A 532 -1.54 24.30 -12.32
C PHE A 532 -0.09 23.89 -12.63
N ARG A 533 0.42 24.29 -13.81
CA ARG A 533 1.78 23.93 -14.25
C ARG A 533 2.85 24.50 -13.31
N ASN A 534 2.75 25.79 -12.96
CA ASN A 534 3.71 26.42 -12.04
C ASN A 534 3.64 25.80 -10.65
N TYR A 535 2.45 25.47 -10.15
CA TYR A 535 2.30 24.75 -8.88
C TYR A 535 2.96 23.36 -8.91
N SER A 536 2.74 22.59 -9.97
CA SER A 536 3.38 21.27 -10.14
C SER A 536 4.91 21.38 -10.20
N PHE A 537 5.45 22.35 -10.94
CA PHE A 537 6.91 22.58 -11.01
C PHE A 537 7.50 22.95 -9.65
N ASP A 538 6.83 23.81 -8.88
CA ASP A 538 7.26 24.18 -7.54
C ASP A 538 7.20 22.97 -6.58
N MET A 539 6.12 22.18 -6.60
CA MET A 539 5.91 21.13 -5.60
C MET A 539 6.65 19.83 -5.88
N THR A 540 6.79 19.45 -7.13
CA THR A 540 7.42 18.18 -7.51
C THR A 540 8.93 18.30 -7.77
N GLU A 541 9.50 19.49 -7.56
CA GLU A 541 10.93 19.74 -7.70
C GLU A 541 11.74 18.77 -6.84
N THR A 542 12.68 18.08 -7.46
CA THR A 542 13.59 17.15 -6.81
C THR A 542 14.97 17.18 -7.47
N GLN A 543 16.01 16.88 -6.71
CA GLN A 543 17.37 16.78 -7.22
C GLN A 543 18.09 15.57 -6.61
N GLU A 544 18.70 14.75 -7.46
CA GLU A 544 19.55 13.65 -7.00
C GLU A 544 20.88 14.16 -6.43
N VAL A 545 21.23 13.63 -5.26
CA VAL A 545 22.40 14.03 -4.48
C VAL A 545 23.14 12.80 -3.99
N ASN A 546 24.47 12.80 -4.17
CA ASN A 546 25.34 11.80 -3.56
C ASN A 546 25.49 12.09 -2.06
N THR A 547 25.12 11.12 -1.24
CA THR A 547 25.33 11.09 0.21
C THR A 547 26.34 9.98 0.56
N PRO A 548 26.86 9.91 1.81
CA PRO A 548 27.74 8.82 2.22
C PRO A 548 27.14 7.41 2.01
N CYS A 549 25.82 7.30 2.00
CA CYS A 549 25.07 6.03 1.94
C CYS A 549 24.48 5.74 0.54
N GLY A 550 24.78 6.56 -0.47
CA GLY A 550 24.28 6.40 -1.84
C GLY A 550 23.60 7.64 -2.41
N ILE A 551 22.87 7.47 -3.51
CA ILE A 551 22.11 8.56 -4.17
C ILE A 551 20.78 8.73 -3.44
N ASN A 552 20.45 9.96 -3.05
CA ASN A 552 19.15 10.32 -2.48
C ASN A 552 18.49 11.41 -3.35
N LYS A 553 17.19 11.30 -3.59
CA LYS A 553 16.38 12.26 -4.35
C LYS A 553 15.83 13.33 -3.39
N VAL A 554 16.58 14.42 -3.25
CA VAL A 554 16.32 15.50 -2.28
C VAL A 554 15.20 16.43 -2.75
N VAL A 555 14.38 16.90 -1.81
CA VAL A 555 13.33 17.91 -2.02
C VAL A 555 13.86 19.32 -1.70
N PRO A 556 14.13 20.19 -2.70
CA PRO A 556 14.84 21.45 -2.49
C PRO A 556 14.09 22.46 -1.63
N TRP A 557 12.77 22.54 -1.81
CA TRP A 557 11.92 23.50 -1.11
C TRP A 557 11.74 23.18 0.39
N LEU A 558 12.14 21.98 0.86
CA LEU A 558 11.99 21.58 2.28
C LEU A 558 12.64 22.59 3.22
N GLY A 559 13.83 23.10 2.87
CA GLY A 559 14.53 24.09 3.67
C GLY A 559 13.74 25.39 3.83
N LYS A 560 13.15 25.91 2.74
CA LYS A 560 12.30 27.11 2.76
C LYS A 560 10.98 26.85 3.51
N ALA A 561 10.38 25.69 3.31
CA ALA A 561 9.09 25.32 3.90
C ALA A 561 9.14 25.22 5.43
N LEU A 562 10.22 24.64 5.98
CA LEU A 562 10.35 24.33 7.41
C LEU A 562 11.47 25.09 8.12
N ASN A 563 12.18 25.98 7.44
CA ASN A 563 13.33 26.73 7.96
C ASN A 563 14.47 25.86 8.51
N ILE A 564 14.79 24.77 7.80
CA ILE A 564 15.86 23.83 8.16
C ILE A 564 16.98 23.99 7.14
N LEU A 565 18.21 24.28 7.61
CA LEU A 565 19.34 24.62 6.73
C LEU A 565 18.98 25.71 5.69
N ASN A 566 18.25 26.72 6.16
CA ASN A 566 17.71 27.83 5.35
C ASN A 566 18.42 29.15 5.64
N THR A 567 19.68 29.07 6.12
CA THR A 567 20.48 30.25 6.48
C THR A 567 21.43 30.70 5.38
N GLY A 568 21.85 29.79 4.50
CA GLY A 568 22.58 30.08 3.27
C GLY A 568 21.65 30.23 2.08
N ASN A 569 22.24 30.29 0.89
CA ASN A 569 21.49 30.52 -0.35
C ASN A 569 20.87 29.24 -0.93
N SER A 570 21.28 28.06 -0.47
CA SER A 570 20.85 26.77 -1.03
C SER A 570 20.81 25.67 0.03
N PHE A 571 19.59 25.18 0.30
CA PHE A 571 19.34 24.01 1.15
C PHE A 571 20.15 22.79 0.71
N ILE A 572 20.24 22.56 -0.61
CA ILE A 572 20.89 21.38 -1.19
C ILE A 572 22.40 21.39 -0.93
N GLU A 573 23.04 22.54 -1.03
CA GLU A 573 24.48 22.67 -0.78
C GLU A 573 24.81 22.47 0.70
N GLU A 574 24.01 23.05 1.60
CA GLU A 574 24.15 22.83 3.04
C GLU A 574 23.91 21.37 3.42
N PHE A 575 22.87 20.74 2.87
CA PHE A 575 22.56 19.32 3.09
C PHE A 575 23.69 18.41 2.61
N LYS A 576 24.24 18.66 1.41
CA LYS A 576 25.42 17.94 0.88
C LYS A 576 26.62 18.05 1.82
N SER A 577 26.84 19.23 2.40
CA SER A 577 28.01 19.48 3.25
C SER A 577 27.86 18.90 4.65
N LEU A 578 26.67 18.95 5.24
CA LEU A 578 26.44 18.61 6.65
C LEU A 578 25.87 17.19 6.84
N GLY A 579 25.34 16.60 5.78
CA GLY A 579 24.77 15.25 5.76
C GLY A 579 23.41 15.14 6.44
N PRO A 580 22.77 13.95 6.38
CA PRO A 580 21.40 13.73 6.85
C PRO A 580 21.14 14.09 8.31
N ILE A 581 22.08 13.80 9.22
CA ILE A 581 21.96 14.05 10.67
C ILE A 581 21.77 15.54 11.01
N SER A 582 22.10 16.44 10.08
CA SER A 582 21.97 17.89 10.29
C SER A 582 20.52 18.40 10.29
N LEU A 583 19.57 17.61 9.77
CA LEU A 583 18.15 17.98 9.68
C LEU A 583 17.41 17.94 11.01
N ILE A 584 17.90 17.18 11.99
CA ILE A 584 17.23 16.96 13.28
C ILE A 584 17.87 17.75 14.43
N ASN A 585 17.07 18.00 15.48
CA ASN A 585 17.49 18.82 16.62
C ASN A 585 18.37 18.05 17.61
N LYS A 586 17.96 16.86 18.03
CA LYS A 586 18.67 16.03 19.02
C LYS A 586 19.47 14.93 18.31
N LYS A 587 20.80 15.06 18.30
CA LYS A 587 21.70 14.23 17.45
C LYS A 587 22.42 13.10 18.21
N GLU A 588 22.55 13.21 19.53
CA GLU A 588 23.36 12.30 20.36
C GLU A 588 22.51 11.73 21.50
N ASN A 589 21.64 10.76 21.19
CA ASN A 589 20.66 10.22 22.13
C ASN A 589 20.92 8.75 22.52
N ILE A 590 21.72 8.02 21.72
CA ILE A 590 22.02 6.60 21.96
C ILE A 590 22.59 6.37 23.34
N THR A 591 22.02 5.39 24.02
CA THR A 591 22.48 4.89 25.31
C THR A 591 23.09 3.51 25.11
N MET A 592 24.31 3.28 25.58
CA MET A 592 24.92 1.95 25.49
C MET A 592 24.15 0.96 26.38
N PRO A 593 23.74 -0.21 25.86
CA PRO A 593 22.90 -1.13 26.60
C PRO A 593 23.67 -1.81 27.74
N LYS A 594 22.95 -2.18 28.80
CA LYS A 594 23.52 -3.04 29.85
C LYS A 594 23.53 -4.48 29.39
N ILE A 595 24.73 -5.07 29.34
CA ILE A 595 24.93 -6.48 29.02
C ILE A 595 25.37 -7.28 30.25
N GLY A 596 25.07 -8.59 30.26
CA GLY A 596 25.63 -9.50 31.25
C GLY A 596 25.83 -10.87 30.67
N ILE A 597 27.06 -11.17 30.28
CA ILE A 597 27.48 -12.45 29.71
C ILE A 597 27.90 -13.36 30.86
N ASP A 598 27.38 -14.59 30.88
CA ASP A 598 27.73 -15.56 31.91
C ASP A 598 29.19 -16.05 31.74
N GLU A 599 29.89 -16.24 32.85
CA GLU A 599 31.24 -16.84 32.83
C GLU A 599 31.17 -18.31 32.36
N ILE A 600 32.21 -18.76 31.65
CA ILE A 600 32.30 -20.16 31.21
C ILE A 600 32.36 -21.08 32.45
N PRO A 601 31.48 -22.09 32.59
CA PRO A 601 31.40 -22.90 33.80
C PRO A 601 32.70 -23.61 34.18
N ASN A 602 33.17 -23.41 35.40
CA ASN A 602 34.36 -24.12 35.94
C ASN A 602 34.18 -25.65 35.97
N SER A 603 32.94 -26.16 35.96
CA SER A 603 32.65 -27.59 35.85
C SER A 603 33.16 -28.21 34.54
N MET A 604 33.39 -27.40 33.50
CA MET A 604 33.83 -27.86 32.18
C MET A 604 35.35 -28.12 32.08
N LEU A 605 36.16 -27.70 33.06
CA LEU A 605 37.64 -27.76 33.00
C LEU A 605 38.23 -29.18 32.84
N ASN A 606 37.47 -30.21 33.25
CA ASN A 606 37.90 -31.61 33.21
C ASN A 606 37.21 -32.44 32.10
N LEU A 607 36.42 -31.81 31.23
CA LEU A 607 35.73 -32.49 30.14
C LEU A 607 36.72 -33.04 29.10
N SER A 608 36.30 -34.11 28.41
CA SER A 608 37.06 -34.62 27.26
C SER A 608 37.03 -33.61 26.11
N PHE A 609 37.97 -33.69 25.17
CA PHE A 609 38.01 -32.78 24.02
C PHE A 609 36.68 -32.71 23.25
N LYS A 610 36.02 -33.85 23.03
CA LYS A 610 34.76 -33.92 22.29
C LYS A 610 33.64 -33.20 23.03
N ASP A 611 33.45 -33.51 24.31
CA ASP A 611 32.38 -32.91 25.13
C ASP A 611 32.64 -31.42 25.33
N LEU A 612 33.91 -31.02 25.53
CA LEU A 612 34.30 -29.63 25.68
C LEU A 612 34.07 -28.83 24.39
N SER A 613 34.39 -29.40 23.23
CA SER A 613 34.17 -28.78 21.92
C SER A 613 32.68 -28.51 21.67
N GLU A 614 31.81 -29.48 21.96
CA GLU A 614 30.36 -29.33 21.81
C GLU A 614 29.78 -28.27 22.76
N ASN A 615 30.20 -28.26 24.03
CA ASN A 615 29.72 -27.27 24.99
C ASN A 615 30.21 -25.85 24.67
N LEU A 616 31.46 -25.70 24.22
CA LEU A 616 31.98 -24.39 23.77
C LEU A 616 31.26 -23.91 22.50
N PHE A 617 30.90 -24.81 21.58
CA PHE A 617 30.09 -24.46 20.41
C PHE A 617 28.71 -23.92 20.79
N ASN A 618 28.04 -24.52 21.78
CA ASN A 618 26.76 -24.01 22.29
C ASN A 618 26.90 -22.60 22.89
N ILE A 619 27.99 -22.33 23.62
CA ILE A 619 28.30 -20.99 24.15
C ILE A 619 28.57 -20.01 22.99
N PHE A 620 29.31 -20.46 21.96
CA PHE A 620 29.61 -19.65 20.78
C PHE A 620 28.32 -19.22 20.05
N PHE A 621 27.42 -20.17 19.79
CA PHE A 621 26.14 -19.91 19.15
C PHE A 621 25.26 -18.97 19.99
N LYS A 622 25.20 -19.20 21.30
CA LYS A 622 24.47 -18.34 22.24
C LYS A 622 24.99 -16.90 22.24
N ASN A 623 26.31 -16.72 22.19
CA ASN A 623 26.92 -15.40 22.07
C ASN A 623 26.56 -14.71 20.75
N ASN A 624 26.60 -15.40 19.61
CA ASN A 624 26.18 -14.83 18.33
C ASN A 624 24.71 -14.37 18.36
N SER A 625 23.81 -15.20 18.88
CA SER A 625 22.40 -14.81 19.08
C SER A 625 22.27 -13.60 20.01
N TYR A 626 23.10 -13.52 21.06
CA TYR A 626 23.11 -12.38 21.97
C TYR A 626 23.64 -11.09 21.33
N PHE A 627 24.59 -11.18 20.38
CA PHE A 627 25.05 -10.04 19.60
C PHE A 627 23.94 -9.45 18.74
N GLU A 628 23.11 -10.32 18.17
CA GLU A 628 21.93 -9.92 17.40
C GLU A 628 20.90 -9.18 18.28
N LYS A 629 20.68 -9.64 19.53
CA LYS A 629 19.83 -8.90 20.50
C LYS A 629 20.36 -7.49 20.79
N ILE A 630 21.68 -7.33 20.89
CA ILE A 630 22.30 -6.01 21.09
C ILE A 630 22.04 -5.14 19.86
N TYR A 631 22.17 -5.69 18.65
CA TYR A 631 21.85 -4.97 17.43
C TYR A 631 20.38 -4.50 17.38
N TYR A 632 19.44 -5.36 17.79
CA TYR A 632 18.01 -4.99 17.84
C TYR A 632 17.71 -3.88 18.85
N ASP A 633 18.37 -3.85 20.01
CA ASP A 633 18.27 -2.72 20.96
C ASP A 633 18.74 -1.40 20.31
N PHE A 634 19.86 -1.42 19.57
CA PHE A 634 20.33 -0.23 18.83
C PHE A 634 19.37 0.20 17.72
N LEU A 635 18.73 -0.76 17.05
CA LEU A 635 17.74 -0.48 16.00
C LEU A 635 16.48 0.17 16.58
N ASP A 636 15.96 -0.34 17.69
CA ASP A 636 14.82 0.25 18.40
C ASP A 636 15.14 1.65 18.95
N GLN A 637 16.35 1.85 19.51
CA GLN A 637 16.80 3.18 19.92
C GLN A 637 16.88 4.15 18.73
N TRP A 638 17.36 3.72 17.56
CA TRP A 638 17.35 4.54 16.35
C TRP A 638 15.93 4.94 15.96
N TRP A 639 15.00 4.00 15.96
CA TRP A 639 13.61 4.27 15.62
C TRP A 639 12.98 5.30 16.57
N THR A 640 13.03 5.00 17.87
CA THR A 640 12.41 5.80 18.93
C THR A 640 13.03 7.19 19.07
N GLN A 641 14.35 7.33 18.88
CA GLN A 641 15.09 8.57 19.17
C GLN A 641 15.47 9.38 17.93
N TYR A 642 15.60 8.75 16.76
CA TYR A 642 16.05 9.41 15.53
C TYR A 642 14.96 9.39 14.47
N TYR A 643 14.43 8.21 14.11
CA TYR A 643 13.38 8.12 13.09
C TYR A 643 12.13 8.91 13.50
N SER A 644 11.77 8.92 14.79
CA SER A 644 10.69 9.76 15.32
C SER A 644 10.81 11.26 15.02
N GLN A 645 12.04 11.79 14.93
CA GLN A 645 12.32 13.17 14.53
C GLN A 645 12.21 13.35 13.01
N TYR A 646 12.69 12.39 12.22
CA TYR A 646 12.50 12.41 10.76
C TYR A 646 11.03 12.29 10.38
N PHE A 647 10.26 11.48 11.09
CA PHE A 647 8.82 11.37 10.90
C PHE A 647 8.09 12.68 11.27
N ASP A 648 8.56 13.41 12.29
CA ASP A 648 8.04 14.76 12.56
C ASP A 648 8.28 15.70 11.38
N LEU A 649 9.48 15.67 10.78
CA LEU A 649 9.78 16.42 9.57
C LEU A 649 8.92 16.00 8.38
N ILE A 650 8.66 14.70 8.21
CA ILE A 650 7.76 14.16 7.17
C ILE A 650 6.36 14.75 7.35
N CYS A 651 5.77 14.64 8.54
CA CYS A 651 4.43 15.12 8.81
C CYS A 651 4.34 16.65 8.69
N MET A 652 5.34 17.39 9.17
CA MET A 652 5.41 18.85 8.99
C MET A 652 5.52 19.23 7.50
N ALA A 653 6.35 18.56 6.72
CA ALA A 653 6.50 18.82 5.29
C ALA A 653 5.22 18.49 4.51
N LYS A 654 4.57 17.35 4.79
CA LYS A 654 3.25 17.00 4.22
C LYS A 654 2.20 18.05 4.54
N ARG A 655 2.14 18.52 5.80
CA ARG A 655 1.27 19.64 6.20
C ARG A 655 1.59 20.94 5.46
N SER A 656 2.86 21.18 5.16
CA SER A 656 3.29 22.32 4.35
C SER A 656 2.76 22.22 2.92
N VAL A 657 2.84 21.04 2.29
CA VAL A 657 2.28 20.78 0.95
C VAL A 657 0.77 21.04 0.95
N LEU A 658 0.04 20.50 1.93
CA LEU A 658 -1.42 20.70 2.07
C LEU A 658 -1.79 22.17 2.32
N ALA A 659 -0.97 22.92 3.06
CA ALA A 659 -1.18 24.35 3.25
C ALA A 659 -1.02 25.10 1.93
N GLN A 660 0.02 24.81 1.14
CA GLN A 660 0.21 25.40 -0.19
C GLN A 660 -0.91 25.01 -1.16
N GLU A 661 -1.30 23.73 -1.19
CA GLU A 661 -2.44 23.23 -1.96
C GLU A 661 -3.71 24.02 -1.61
N SER A 662 -4.03 24.17 -0.32
CA SER A 662 -5.22 24.91 0.12
C SER A 662 -5.20 26.37 -0.34
N LEU A 663 -4.05 27.04 -0.33
CA LEU A 663 -3.92 28.41 -0.83
C LEU A 663 -4.23 28.49 -2.32
N ILE A 664 -3.66 27.58 -3.13
CA ILE A 664 -3.91 27.54 -4.58
C ILE A 664 -5.37 27.22 -4.88
N LYS A 665 -5.96 26.23 -4.21
CA LYS A 665 -7.39 25.92 -4.37
C LYS A 665 -8.29 27.11 -4.03
N LYS A 666 -7.99 27.87 -2.95
CA LYS A 666 -8.72 29.10 -2.60
C LYS A 666 -8.56 30.19 -3.66
N ILE A 667 -7.37 30.38 -4.22
CA ILE A 667 -7.10 31.35 -5.30
C ILE A 667 -7.93 31.01 -6.55
N ILE A 668 -7.93 29.74 -6.96
CA ILE A 668 -8.71 29.24 -8.11
C ILE A 668 -10.21 29.42 -7.88
N GLN A 669 -10.72 28.99 -6.72
CA GLN A 669 -12.14 29.09 -6.38
C GLN A 669 -12.62 30.55 -6.31
N LYS A 670 -11.81 31.46 -5.75
CA LYS A 670 -12.12 32.90 -5.72
C LYS A 670 -12.22 33.47 -7.13
N LYS A 671 -11.31 33.08 -8.03
CA LYS A 671 -11.33 33.54 -9.42
C LYS A 671 -12.56 33.02 -10.17
N LEU A 672 -12.88 31.73 -10.04
CA LEU A 672 -14.08 31.14 -10.66
C LEU A 672 -15.37 31.79 -10.11
N SER A 673 -15.47 31.95 -8.79
CA SER A 673 -16.64 32.58 -8.15
C SER A 673 -16.86 34.02 -8.61
N TYR A 674 -15.78 34.78 -8.82
CA TYR A 674 -15.85 36.13 -9.36
C TYR A 674 -16.43 36.15 -10.80
N LEU A 675 -16.01 35.22 -11.64
CA LEU A 675 -16.47 35.10 -13.03
C LEU A 675 -17.95 34.69 -13.09
N ILE A 676 -18.37 33.70 -12.28
CA ILE A 676 -19.77 33.28 -12.18
C ILE A 676 -20.67 34.45 -11.74
N GLY A 677 -20.19 35.30 -10.82
CA GLY A 677 -20.98 36.41 -10.28
C GLY A 677 -21.06 37.65 -11.18
N ASN A 678 -20.04 37.95 -11.99
CA ASN A 678 -19.88 39.27 -12.59
C ASN A 678 -19.47 39.30 -14.07
N ALA A 679 -19.14 38.17 -14.71
CA ALA A 679 -18.66 38.13 -16.09
C ALA A 679 -19.79 37.88 -17.11
N ASN A 680 -19.60 38.35 -18.35
CA ASN A 680 -20.53 38.13 -19.46
C ASN A 680 -20.22 36.80 -20.21
N ILE A 681 -20.06 35.70 -19.48
CA ILE A 681 -19.85 34.36 -20.04
C ILE A 681 -21.20 33.64 -20.11
N SER A 682 -21.44 32.81 -21.13
CA SER A 682 -22.68 32.04 -21.25
C SER A 682 -22.85 31.08 -20.07
N SER A 683 -24.10 30.76 -19.70
CA SER A 683 -24.41 29.81 -18.63
C SER A 683 -23.77 28.44 -18.86
N ASP A 684 -23.77 28.00 -20.11
CA ASP A 684 -23.29 26.66 -20.48
C ASP A 684 -21.76 26.59 -20.38
N ASN A 685 -21.06 27.65 -20.81
CA ASN A 685 -19.60 27.73 -20.64
C ASN A 685 -19.23 27.85 -19.15
N LEU A 686 -20.01 28.57 -18.34
CA LEU A 686 -19.79 28.62 -16.88
C LEU A 686 -19.99 27.25 -16.22
N ALA A 687 -20.95 26.44 -16.68
CA ALA A 687 -21.15 25.07 -16.20
C ALA A 687 -19.95 24.18 -16.55
N LEU A 688 -19.46 24.25 -17.80
CA LEU A 688 -18.27 23.53 -18.23
C LEU A 688 -17.01 23.98 -17.48
N MET A 689 -16.84 25.29 -17.28
CA MET A 689 -15.74 25.85 -16.49
C MET A 689 -15.75 25.27 -15.07
N ASN A 690 -16.92 25.21 -14.43
CA ASN A 690 -17.05 24.68 -13.07
C ASN A 690 -16.66 23.20 -12.98
N LEU A 691 -17.16 22.35 -13.89
CA LEU A 691 -16.78 20.92 -13.96
C LEU A 691 -15.28 20.75 -14.22
N THR A 692 -14.75 21.50 -15.20
CA THR A 692 -13.32 21.46 -15.55
C THR A 692 -12.44 21.89 -14.38
N THR A 693 -12.85 22.92 -13.64
CA THR A 693 -12.13 23.34 -12.42
C THR A 693 -12.16 22.26 -11.36
N THR A 694 -13.27 21.55 -11.15
CA THR A 694 -13.30 20.41 -10.23
C THR A 694 -12.26 19.36 -10.60
N ASN A 695 -12.08 19.06 -11.88
CA ASN A 695 -11.04 18.14 -12.36
C ASN A 695 -9.63 18.69 -12.14
N THR A 696 -9.39 19.96 -12.43
CA THR A 696 -8.09 20.58 -12.14
C THR A 696 -7.77 20.59 -10.65
N LEU A 697 -8.76 20.75 -9.76
CA LEU A 697 -8.54 20.67 -8.31
C LEU A 697 -8.17 19.25 -7.85
N ARG A 698 -8.67 18.21 -8.55
CA ARG A 698 -8.24 16.81 -8.37
C ARG A 698 -6.81 16.62 -8.89
N ASP A 699 -6.50 17.13 -10.07
CA ASP A 699 -5.14 17.04 -10.64
C ASP A 699 -4.10 17.73 -9.74
N ILE A 700 -4.44 18.88 -9.15
CA ILE A 700 -3.61 19.55 -8.12
C ILE A 700 -3.33 18.63 -6.94
N SER A 701 -4.33 17.90 -6.44
CA SER A 701 -4.12 16.94 -5.34
C SER A 701 -3.23 15.77 -5.75
N ASN A 702 -3.31 15.30 -6.99
CA ASN A 702 -2.41 14.27 -7.51
C ASN A 702 -0.96 14.75 -7.50
N GLU A 703 -0.71 16.00 -7.93
CA GLU A 703 0.62 16.63 -7.86
C GLU A 703 1.10 16.82 -6.41
N SER A 704 0.20 17.23 -5.51
CA SER A 704 0.50 17.29 -4.07
C SER A 704 0.89 15.92 -3.51
N GLN A 705 0.22 14.84 -3.95
CA GLN A 705 0.55 13.48 -3.52
C GLN A 705 1.92 13.03 -4.01
N ILE A 706 2.30 13.38 -5.25
CA ILE A 706 3.66 13.12 -5.76
C ILE A 706 4.70 13.83 -4.88
N ALA A 707 4.44 15.09 -4.50
CA ALA A 707 5.33 15.85 -3.62
C ALA A 707 5.45 15.21 -2.22
N MET A 708 4.33 14.77 -1.63
CA MET A 708 4.33 14.06 -0.35
C MET A 708 5.10 12.74 -0.41
N ASN A 709 4.95 11.97 -1.48
CA ASN A 709 5.72 10.73 -1.70
C ASN A 709 7.22 11.00 -1.87
N ASN A 710 7.60 12.09 -2.55
CA ASN A 710 9.00 12.51 -2.68
C ASN A 710 9.61 12.86 -1.30
N VAL A 711 8.86 13.54 -0.44
CA VAL A 711 9.27 13.86 0.93
C VAL A 711 9.48 12.58 1.76
N ASP A 712 8.54 11.63 1.68
CA ASP A 712 8.65 10.35 2.38
C ASP A 712 9.92 9.60 1.97
N SER A 713 10.15 9.44 0.65
CA SER A 713 11.36 8.78 0.15
C SER A 713 12.62 9.50 0.62
N PHE A 714 12.69 10.82 0.48
CA PHE A 714 13.85 11.61 0.85
C PHE A 714 14.21 11.45 2.34
N LEU A 715 13.23 11.62 3.22
CA LEU A 715 13.46 11.63 4.67
C LEU A 715 13.61 10.22 5.25
N ASN A 716 12.98 9.20 4.68
CA ASN A 716 13.24 7.80 5.04
C ASN A 716 14.68 7.41 4.67
N ASP A 717 15.14 7.71 3.45
CA ASP A 717 16.52 7.45 3.02
C ASP A 717 17.53 8.23 3.86
N ALA A 718 17.20 9.47 4.25
CA ALA A 718 18.01 10.27 5.15
C ALA A 718 18.13 9.61 6.55
N ALA A 719 17.04 9.08 7.10
CA ALA A 719 17.03 8.42 8.40
C ALA A 719 17.79 7.08 8.38
N ILE A 720 17.64 6.27 7.32
CA ILE A 720 18.44 5.05 7.11
C ILE A 720 19.92 5.40 7.04
N CYS A 721 20.28 6.45 6.31
CA CYS A 721 21.66 6.88 6.22
C CYS A 721 22.22 7.31 7.58
N VAL A 722 21.42 7.94 8.45
CA VAL A 722 21.82 8.21 9.85
C VAL A 722 22.07 6.92 10.64
N PHE A 723 21.27 5.88 10.45
CA PHE A 723 21.54 4.59 11.09
C PHE A 723 22.93 4.08 10.68
N GLU A 724 23.20 4.02 9.38
CA GLU A 724 24.49 3.56 8.82
C GLU A 724 25.68 4.42 9.25
N SER A 725 25.58 5.74 9.14
CA SER A 725 26.74 6.63 9.33
C SER A 725 26.97 7.08 10.77
N ASN A 726 25.96 7.02 11.65
CA ASN A 726 26.04 7.57 13.01
C ASN A 726 25.73 6.55 14.12
N ILE A 727 24.79 5.62 13.90
CA ILE A 727 24.35 4.68 14.94
C ILE A 727 25.16 3.39 14.86
N TYR A 728 25.25 2.79 13.68
CA TYR A 728 25.95 1.54 13.45
C TYR A 728 27.43 1.59 13.85
N PRO A 729 28.20 2.67 13.61
CA PRO A 729 29.59 2.75 14.09
C PRO A 729 29.73 2.73 15.61
N LYS A 730 28.72 3.22 16.34
CA LYS A 730 28.67 3.14 17.81
C LYS A 730 28.40 1.70 18.27
N PHE A 731 27.51 1.00 17.58
CA PHE A 731 27.29 -0.44 17.78
C PHE A 731 28.59 -1.23 17.53
N ILE A 732 29.27 -1.02 16.39
CA ILE A 732 30.56 -1.67 16.09
C ILE A 732 31.58 -1.43 17.21
N SER A 733 31.74 -0.18 17.65
CA SER A 733 32.67 0.16 18.73
C SER A 733 32.34 -0.55 20.06
N PHE A 734 31.05 -0.69 20.39
CA PHE A 734 30.60 -1.41 21.57
C PHE A 734 30.85 -2.92 21.44
N MET A 735 30.56 -3.49 20.27
CA MET A 735 30.73 -4.91 19.98
C MET A 735 32.20 -5.33 19.97
N GLU A 736 33.10 -4.52 19.41
CA GLU A 736 34.55 -4.78 19.46
C GLU A 736 35.06 -4.87 20.90
N GLN A 737 34.59 -4.00 21.79
CA GLN A 737 34.95 -4.09 23.21
C GLN A 737 34.37 -5.37 23.85
N CYS A 738 33.14 -5.72 23.52
CA CYS A 738 32.47 -6.92 24.01
C CYS A 738 33.21 -8.21 23.58
N ILE A 739 33.47 -8.39 22.28
CA ILE A 739 34.14 -9.58 21.77
C ILE A 739 35.59 -9.70 22.24
N ASN A 740 36.30 -8.58 22.42
CA ASN A 740 37.67 -8.61 22.94
C ASN A 740 37.72 -9.15 24.37
N ASN A 741 36.74 -8.81 25.21
CA ASN A 741 36.61 -9.37 26.55
C ASN A 741 36.25 -10.87 26.48
N ILE A 742 35.25 -11.25 25.69
CA ILE A 742 34.85 -12.66 25.52
C ILE A 742 36.02 -13.52 25.03
N ASN A 743 36.76 -13.04 24.02
CA ASN A 743 37.91 -13.74 23.45
C ASN A 743 39.02 -13.93 24.48
N LYS A 744 39.28 -12.91 25.31
CA LYS A 744 40.25 -12.99 26.41
C LYS A 744 39.82 -14.04 27.44
N ASP A 745 38.57 -13.97 27.90
CA ASP A 745 38.05 -14.86 28.93
C ASP A 745 37.98 -16.32 28.44
N THR A 746 37.56 -16.53 27.19
CA THR A 746 37.53 -17.86 26.54
C THR A 746 38.92 -18.45 26.41
N LYS A 747 39.90 -17.64 25.99
CA LYS A 747 41.30 -18.07 25.89
C LYS A 747 41.87 -18.46 27.26
N GLU A 748 41.65 -17.63 28.28
CA GLU A 748 42.09 -17.91 29.65
C GLU A 748 41.42 -19.18 30.22
N PHE A 749 40.14 -19.42 29.90
CA PHE A 749 39.43 -20.63 30.29
C PHE A 749 40.01 -21.90 29.63
N ILE A 750 40.21 -21.89 28.30
CA ILE A 750 40.75 -23.06 27.57
C ILE A 750 42.17 -23.41 28.06
N GLN A 751 42.98 -22.41 28.42
CA GLN A 751 44.31 -22.62 28.99
C GLN A 751 44.27 -23.37 30.33
N LYS A 752 43.22 -23.17 31.13
CA LYS A 752 43.00 -23.84 32.44
C LYS A 752 42.49 -25.29 32.31
N CYS A 753 42.07 -25.73 31.12
CA CYS A 753 41.55 -27.08 30.93
C CYS A 753 42.65 -28.15 31.10
N ILE A 754 42.38 -29.15 31.94
CA ILE A 754 43.37 -30.13 32.40
C ILE A 754 43.37 -31.46 31.61
N ASN A 755 42.27 -31.77 30.93
CA ASN A 755 42.04 -33.07 30.29
C ASN A 755 42.15 -33.02 28.75
N ILE A 756 42.85 -32.01 28.22
CA ILE A 756 43.10 -31.80 26.79
C ILE A 756 44.58 -31.44 26.52
N THR A 757 45.08 -31.78 25.35
CA THR A 757 46.44 -31.51 24.88
C THR A 757 46.63 -30.07 24.41
N GLU A 758 47.89 -29.60 24.30
CA GLU A 758 48.18 -28.25 23.82
C GLU A 758 47.75 -28.02 22.35
N ASN A 759 47.79 -29.05 21.50
CA ASN A 759 47.28 -28.95 20.13
C ASN A 759 45.76 -28.78 20.12
N GLU A 760 45.04 -29.50 20.98
CA GLU A 760 43.60 -29.37 21.15
C GLU A 760 43.21 -28.00 21.71
N LYS A 761 44.01 -27.44 22.65
CA LYS A 761 43.81 -26.06 23.14
C LYS A 761 43.93 -25.02 22.03
N LEU A 762 44.97 -25.12 21.19
CA LEU A 762 45.16 -24.21 20.07
C LEU A 762 43.99 -24.30 19.07
N GLN A 763 43.52 -25.52 18.80
CA GLN A 763 42.36 -25.76 17.94
C GLN A 763 41.08 -25.15 18.53
N LEU A 764 40.78 -25.39 19.81
CA LEU A 764 39.58 -24.85 20.47
C LEU A 764 39.61 -23.33 20.56
N ILE A 765 40.78 -22.72 20.84
CA ILE A 765 40.92 -21.25 20.83
C ILE A 765 40.59 -20.71 19.44
N SER A 766 41.18 -21.29 18.40
CA SER A 766 40.90 -20.87 17.01
C SER A 766 39.44 -21.04 16.61
N GLN A 767 38.74 -22.04 17.14
CA GLN A 767 37.34 -22.32 16.81
C GLN A 767 36.35 -21.40 17.53
N ASN A 768 36.71 -20.84 18.69
CA ASN A 768 35.80 -20.09 19.56
C ASN A 768 36.23 -18.62 19.75
N THR A 769 37.07 -18.09 18.87
CA THR A 769 37.43 -16.68 18.85
C THR A 769 36.51 -15.93 17.90
N PHE A 770 35.89 -14.85 18.37
CA PHE A 770 35.06 -13.95 17.58
C PHE A 770 35.89 -12.88 16.86
N SER A 771 35.37 -12.43 15.74
CA SER A 771 35.89 -11.38 14.87
C SER A 771 34.80 -10.34 14.58
N SER A 772 35.16 -9.23 13.93
CA SER A 772 34.17 -8.20 13.58
C SER A 772 33.11 -8.68 12.58
N LEU A 773 33.40 -9.75 11.83
CA LEU A 773 32.43 -10.34 10.89
C LEU A 773 31.28 -11.06 11.60
N ASP A 774 31.48 -11.50 12.85
CA ASP A 774 30.47 -12.24 13.60
C ASP A 774 29.32 -11.34 14.10
N PHE A 775 29.45 -10.02 13.99
CA PHE A 775 28.41 -9.05 14.34
C PHE A 775 28.16 -8.00 13.24
N ASP A 776 28.59 -8.25 12.00
CA ASP A 776 28.29 -7.36 10.88
C ASP A 776 26.85 -7.59 10.35
N PHE A 777 25.87 -7.04 11.08
CA PHE A 777 24.44 -7.28 10.83
C PHE A 777 23.76 -6.24 9.93
N LEU A 778 24.46 -5.17 9.51
CA LEU A 778 23.85 -4.12 8.71
C LEU A 778 23.33 -4.67 7.37
N ASN A 779 22.02 -4.58 7.19
CA ASN A 779 21.36 -4.90 5.93
C ASN A 779 20.44 -3.73 5.51
N ILE A 780 20.89 -2.96 4.52
CA ILE A 780 20.18 -1.77 4.03
C ILE A 780 18.83 -2.12 3.41
N GLU A 781 18.71 -3.26 2.73
CA GLU A 781 17.44 -3.68 2.12
C GLU A 781 16.41 -4.05 3.19
N ASN A 782 16.84 -4.68 4.29
CA ASN A 782 15.96 -4.93 5.44
C ASN A 782 15.46 -3.60 6.04
N LEU A 783 16.32 -2.59 6.19
CA LEU A 783 15.92 -1.27 6.69
C LEU A 783 14.92 -0.58 5.76
N LYS A 784 15.11 -0.64 4.44
CA LYS A 784 14.13 -0.13 3.46
C LYS A 784 12.80 -0.87 3.54
N SER A 785 12.84 -2.18 3.77
CA SER A 785 11.64 -3.02 3.86
C SER A 785 10.74 -2.69 5.07
N LEU A 786 11.28 -2.04 6.12
CA LEU A 786 10.49 -1.57 7.27
C LEU A 786 9.37 -0.59 6.86
N PHE A 787 9.56 0.14 5.76
CA PHE A 787 8.61 1.10 5.21
C PHE A 787 7.68 0.51 4.15
N SER A 788 7.88 -0.76 3.77
CA SER A 788 7.05 -1.49 2.80
C SER A 788 5.97 -2.30 3.51
N SER A 789 5.05 -1.62 4.18
CA SER A 789 3.88 -2.23 4.84
C SER A 789 2.79 -2.62 3.85
N GLU A 790 1.80 -3.38 4.32
CA GLU A 790 0.58 -3.66 3.57
C GLU A 790 -0.10 -2.37 3.11
N THR A 791 -0.27 -1.41 4.02
CA THR A 791 -0.86 -0.11 3.69
C THR A 791 -0.11 0.60 2.56
N ALA A 792 1.23 0.55 2.54
CA ALA A 792 2.02 1.14 1.47
C ALA A 792 1.83 0.43 0.12
N LEU A 793 1.63 -0.90 0.13
CA LEU A 793 1.31 -1.69 -1.06
C LEU A 793 -0.09 -1.36 -1.58
N LEU A 794 -1.10 -1.37 -0.72
CA LEU A 794 -2.48 -1.01 -1.06
C LEU A 794 -2.55 0.40 -1.65
N ILE A 795 -1.85 1.37 -1.04
CA ILE A 795 -1.73 2.72 -1.58
C ILE A 795 -1.15 2.69 -3.01
N LYS A 796 -0.05 1.95 -3.22
CA LYS A 796 0.61 1.87 -4.53
C LYS A 796 -0.30 1.27 -5.60
N GLU A 797 -1.13 0.29 -5.24
CA GLU A 797 -2.10 -0.34 -6.14
C GLU A 797 -3.29 0.60 -6.41
N GLU A 798 -3.88 1.19 -5.37
CA GLU A 798 -5.03 2.09 -5.44
C GLU A 798 -4.71 3.44 -6.08
N THR A 799 -3.46 3.91 -6.03
CA THR A 799 -2.98 5.10 -6.75
C THR A 799 -2.11 4.78 -7.95
N SER A 800 -2.10 3.51 -8.37
CA SER A 800 -1.44 3.09 -9.60
C SER A 800 -1.92 3.91 -10.80
N PRO A 801 -1.05 4.21 -11.79
CA PRO A 801 -1.43 5.07 -12.90
C PRO A 801 -2.48 4.46 -13.84
N TYR A 802 -2.80 3.18 -13.72
CA TYR A 802 -3.77 2.51 -14.58
C TYR A 802 -5.21 2.94 -14.21
N GLU A 803 -5.93 3.45 -15.19
CA GLU A 803 -7.37 3.77 -15.10
C GLU A 803 -8.23 2.76 -15.89
N LEU A 804 -7.62 1.98 -16.78
CA LEU A 804 -8.18 0.80 -17.44
C LEU A 804 -7.02 -0.15 -17.78
N VAL A 805 -7.19 -1.44 -17.49
CA VAL A 805 -6.35 -2.54 -17.99
C VAL A 805 -7.28 -3.65 -18.46
N LEU A 806 -7.56 -3.68 -19.77
CA LEU A 806 -8.49 -4.63 -20.36
C LEU A 806 -7.93 -6.05 -20.31
N TYR A 807 -8.64 -6.96 -19.66
CA TYR A 807 -8.40 -8.40 -19.77
C TYR A 807 -9.57 -9.11 -20.45
N ALA A 808 -9.27 -10.19 -21.15
CA ALA A 808 -10.27 -11.09 -21.70
C ALA A 808 -9.79 -12.54 -21.66
N PHE A 809 -10.71 -13.48 -21.43
CA PHE A 809 -10.45 -14.92 -21.51
C PHE A 809 -11.73 -15.71 -21.73
N GLN A 810 -11.58 -16.94 -22.27
CA GLN A 810 -12.70 -17.86 -22.50
C GLN A 810 -12.95 -18.77 -21.29
N GLU A 811 -14.16 -18.76 -20.75
CA GLU A 811 -14.69 -19.79 -19.84
C GLU A 811 -15.56 -20.81 -20.59
N LEU A 812 -15.92 -21.91 -19.92
CA LEU A 812 -16.87 -22.88 -20.45
C LEU A 812 -18.20 -22.17 -20.82
N SER A 813 -18.44 -21.99 -22.13
CA SER A 813 -19.62 -21.36 -22.74
C SER A 813 -19.81 -19.85 -22.53
N ASN A 814 -18.80 -19.12 -22.03
CA ASN A 814 -18.88 -17.66 -21.87
C ASN A 814 -17.54 -16.96 -22.15
N ASN A 815 -17.59 -15.75 -22.71
CA ASN A 815 -16.42 -14.89 -22.87
C ASN A 815 -16.42 -13.86 -21.73
N VAL A 816 -15.35 -13.85 -20.95
CA VAL A 816 -15.17 -12.90 -19.85
C VAL A 816 -14.34 -11.73 -20.37
N ILE A 817 -14.84 -10.52 -20.17
CA ILE A 817 -14.15 -9.26 -20.46
C ILE A 817 -14.26 -8.40 -19.21
N GLY A 818 -13.14 -7.85 -18.74
CA GLY A 818 -13.10 -7.09 -17.50
C GLY A 818 -11.95 -6.09 -17.44
N ASP A 819 -11.89 -5.35 -16.33
CA ASP A 819 -10.84 -4.39 -16.01
C ASP A 819 -10.00 -4.85 -14.82
N ALA A 820 -8.68 -4.82 -14.95
CA ALA A 820 -7.72 -5.16 -13.91
C ALA A 820 -7.03 -3.92 -13.29
N SER A 821 -7.47 -2.69 -13.61
CA SER A 821 -6.89 -1.46 -13.05
C SER A 821 -7.13 -1.29 -11.55
N GLY A 822 -8.09 -2.02 -10.98
CA GLY A 822 -8.58 -1.83 -9.62
C GLY A 822 -9.44 -0.58 -9.44
N LYS A 823 -9.76 0.16 -10.52
CA LYS A 823 -10.61 1.36 -10.46
C LYS A 823 -12.07 1.02 -10.70
N ASN A 824 -12.93 2.02 -10.58
CA ASN A 824 -14.39 1.92 -10.79
C ASN A 824 -14.78 1.83 -12.28
N THR A 825 -13.94 1.24 -13.13
CA THR A 825 -14.20 1.19 -14.56
C THR A 825 -15.30 0.18 -14.86
N SER A 826 -16.45 0.68 -15.29
CA SER A 826 -17.59 -0.15 -15.70
C SER A 826 -17.47 -0.49 -17.18
N ILE A 827 -17.73 -1.75 -17.54
CA ILE A 827 -17.61 -2.23 -18.93
C ILE A 827 -18.98 -2.73 -19.41
N GLU A 828 -19.47 -2.15 -20.49
CA GLU A 828 -20.65 -2.62 -21.21
C GLU A 828 -20.25 -3.07 -22.61
N TYR A 829 -20.66 -4.27 -23.02
CA TYR A 829 -20.22 -4.84 -24.29
C TYR A 829 -21.28 -5.74 -24.94
N SER A 830 -21.15 -5.92 -26.25
CA SER A 830 -22.01 -6.80 -27.04
C SER A 830 -21.74 -8.27 -26.70
N LYS A 831 -22.79 -9.03 -26.32
CA LYS A 831 -22.66 -10.41 -25.80
C LYS A 831 -22.02 -11.40 -26.78
N ASP A 832 -22.05 -11.10 -28.07
CA ASP A 832 -21.54 -11.92 -29.17
C ASP A 832 -20.13 -11.56 -29.62
N ILE A 833 -19.41 -10.70 -28.88
CA ILE A 833 -17.98 -10.43 -29.14
C ILE A 833 -17.18 -11.72 -29.02
N GLY A 834 -16.45 -12.05 -30.08
CA GLY A 834 -15.56 -13.20 -30.14
C GLY A 834 -14.21 -12.89 -29.47
N LEU A 835 -13.57 -13.91 -28.92
CA LEU A 835 -12.21 -13.85 -28.40
C LEU A 835 -11.30 -14.71 -29.27
N VAL A 836 -10.16 -14.15 -29.69
CA VAL A 836 -9.14 -14.84 -30.49
C VAL A 836 -7.78 -14.51 -29.91
N TYR A 837 -6.92 -15.50 -29.71
CA TYR A 837 -5.58 -15.25 -29.21
C TYR A 837 -4.80 -14.27 -30.12
N GLY A 838 -4.30 -13.17 -29.55
CA GLY A 838 -3.50 -12.16 -30.25
C GLY A 838 -1.99 -12.35 -30.07
N ILE A 839 -1.32 -11.32 -29.56
CA ILE A 839 0.11 -11.28 -29.28
C ILE A 839 0.45 -12.04 -28.00
N ASN A 840 -0.23 -11.76 -26.88
CA ASN A 840 0.11 -12.31 -25.57
C ASN A 840 -1.08 -12.91 -24.79
N SER A 841 -2.30 -12.56 -25.17
CA SER A 841 -3.55 -12.94 -24.50
C SER A 841 -4.70 -13.01 -25.51
N ASP A 842 -5.91 -13.24 -25.04
CA ASP A 842 -7.09 -13.22 -25.91
C ASP A 842 -7.43 -11.77 -26.32
N ALA A 843 -7.49 -11.54 -27.62
CA ALA A 843 -7.92 -10.30 -28.24
C ALA A 843 -9.43 -10.30 -28.51
N LEU A 844 -10.04 -9.12 -28.41
CA LEU A 844 -11.43 -8.89 -28.78
C LEU A 844 -11.54 -8.80 -30.30
N TYR A 845 -12.44 -9.58 -30.90
CA TYR A 845 -12.81 -9.45 -32.29
C TYR A 845 -14.07 -8.59 -32.44
N LEU A 846 -13.95 -7.48 -33.15
CA LEU A 846 -15.08 -6.63 -33.54
C LEU A 846 -15.35 -6.79 -35.03
N ASN A 847 -16.60 -7.09 -35.38
CA ASN A 847 -17.03 -7.30 -36.77
C ASN A 847 -17.21 -5.99 -37.58
N GLY A 848 -17.10 -4.83 -36.93
CA GLY A 848 -17.24 -3.50 -37.53
C GLY A 848 -18.65 -3.11 -37.97
N SER A 849 -19.69 -3.82 -37.49
CA SER A 849 -21.09 -3.58 -37.85
C SER A 849 -21.96 -3.20 -36.65
N ASN A 850 -22.16 -4.13 -35.71
CA ASN A 850 -23.11 -3.96 -34.60
C ASN A 850 -22.49 -4.28 -33.24
N GLN A 851 -21.20 -4.61 -33.21
CA GLN A 851 -20.47 -4.94 -32.00
C GLN A 851 -19.72 -3.70 -31.51
N SER A 852 -19.96 -3.35 -30.26
CA SER A 852 -19.24 -2.29 -29.57
C SER A 852 -18.98 -2.68 -28.12
N ILE A 853 -18.03 -1.97 -27.54
CA ILE A 853 -17.70 -2.01 -26.11
C ILE A 853 -17.45 -0.58 -25.63
N SER A 854 -17.97 -0.27 -24.44
CA SER A 854 -17.80 1.02 -23.80
C SER A 854 -17.25 0.86 -22.39
N PHE A 855 -16.30 1.71 -22.05
CA PHE A 855 -15.62 1.76 -20.77
C PHE A 855 -16.00 3.06 -20.07
N SER A 856 -16.55 3.00 -18.87
CA SER A 856 -16.98 4.17 -18.10
C SER A 856 -16.14 4.36 -16.85
N ASN A 857 -15.47 5.50 -16.74
CA ASN A 857 -14.69 5.93 -15.58
C ASN A 857 -14.62 7.47 -15.61
N ASP A 858 -14.84 8.12 -14.47
CA ASP A 858 -14.82 9.59 -14.35
C ASP A 858 -13.49 10.20 -14.82
N PHE A 859 -12.36 9.48 -14.75
CA PHE A 859 -11.10 9.97 -15.31
C PHE A 859 -11.17 10.21 -16.84
N PHE A 860 -11.98 9.44 -17.58
CA PHE A 860 -12.03 9.49 -19.04
C PHE A 860 -12.65 10.76 -19.62
N GLU A 861 -13.33 11.55 -18.77
CA GLU A 861 -13.85 12.86 -19.17
C GLU A 861 -12.72 13.84 -19.52
N ASN A 862 -11.50 13.62 -19.00
CA ASN A 862 -10.35 14.52 -19.14
C ASN A 862 -10.66 15.94 -18.61
N GLY A 863 -10.14 16.97 -19.27
CA GLY A 863 -10.28 18.36 -18.88
C GLY A 863 -9.17 19.23 -19.43
N LEU A 864 -8.70 20.17 -18.62
CA LEU A 864 -7.68 21.13 -19.02
C LEU A 864 -6.26 20.68 -18.65
N THR A 865 -6.07 20.00 -17.53
CA THR A 865 -4.76 19.88 -16.86
C THR A 865 -4.24 18.45 -16.74
N ASN A 866 -5.11 17.45 -16.89
CA ASN A 866 -4.72 16.06 -16.73
C ASN A 866 -3.87 15.58 -17.91
N SER A 867 -2.80 14.84 -17.59
CA SER A 867 -2.03 14.09 -18.57
C SER A 867 -2.56 12.66 -18.64
N PHE A 868 -2.45 12.02 -19.80
CA PHE A 868 -2.89 10.63 -19.94
C PHE A 868 -2.14 9.91 -21.06
N SER A 869 -2.17 8.59 -21.02
CA SER A 869 -1.70 7.75 -22.13
C SER A 869 -2.73 6.71 -22.52
N ILE A 870 -2.77 6.36 -23.79
CA ILE A 870 -3.60 5.28 -24.36
C ILE A 870 -2.65 4.33 -25.07
N TYR A 871 -2.74 3.05 -24.79
CA TYR A 871 -2.07 2.05 -25.62
C TYR A 871 -2.84 0.75 -25.75
N PHE A 872 -2.67 0.11 -26.90
CA PHE A 872 -3.30 -1.16 -27.25
C PHE A 872 -2.62 -1.78 -28.47
N TRP A 873 -2.75 -3.11 -28.59
CA TRP A 873 -2.47 -3.81 -29.83
C TRP A 873 -3.68 -3.76 -30.75
N LEU A 874 -3.45 -3.53 -32.03
CA LEU A 874 -4.47 -3.48 -33.07
C LEU A 874 -4.04 -4.30 -34.28
N ARG A 875 -4.96 -5.09 -34.81
CA ARG A 875 -4.85 -5.66 -36.16
C ARG A 875 -6.13 -5.38 -36.93
N ASN A 876 -6.04 -4.53 -37.94
CA ASN A 876 -7.16 -4.21 -38.81
C ASN A 876 -7.24 -5.21 -39.98
N LEU A 877 -8.43 -5.74 -40.27
CA LEU A 877 -8.71 -6.55 -41.46
C LEU A 877 -9.48 -5.77 -42.54
N GLY A 878 -9.98 -4.57 -42.18
CA GLY A 878 -10.74 -3.70 -43.06
C GLY A 878 -9.90 -3.12 -44.19
N GLN A 879 -10.53 -2.96 -45.35
CA GLN A 879 -9.93 -2.38 -46.55
C GLN A 879 -10.56 -1.04 -46.93
N ASP A 880 -11.49 -0.54 -46.11
CA ASP A 880 -12.16 0.72 -46.38
C ASP A 880 -11.24 1.89 -46.07
N THR A 881 -11.12 2.82 -47.01
CA THR A 881 -10.32 4.04 -46.86
C THR A 881 -11.15 5.18 -46.26
N THR A 882 -12.47 5.02 -46.10
CA THR A 882 -13.33 6.05 -45.51
C THR A 882 -13.07 6.26 -44.03
N LYS A 883 -13.17 7.53 -43.59
CA LYS A 883 -12.98 7.90 -42.20
C LYS A 883 -14.03 7.23 -41.32
N SER A 884 -13.62 6.29 -40.48
CA SER A 884 -14.49 5.49 -39.61
C SER A 884 -14.00 5.50 -38.17
N LYS A 885 -14.91 5.56 -37.18
CA LYS A 885 -14.52 5.65 -35.77
C LYS A 885 -13.96 4.32 -35.27
N LEU A 886 -12.77 4.35 -34.67
CA LEU A 886 -12.21 3.20 -33.96
C LEU A 886 -12.54 3.30 -32.46
N ILE A 887 -11.93 4.25 -31.77
CA ILE A 887 -12.04 4.43 -30.32
C ILE A 887 -11.92 5.90 -29.94
N GLY A 888 -12.67 6.35 -28.93
CA GLY A 888 -12.48 7.69 -28.37
C GLY A 888 -13.47 8.06 -27.28
N SER A 889 -13.28 9.25 -26.70
CA SER A 889 -14.24 9.93 -25.83
C SER A 889 -14.53 11.30 -26.43
N LYS A 890 -15.79 11.53 -26.81
CA LYS A 890 -16.22 12.77 -27.44
C LYS A 890 -17.65 13.12 -27.06
N GLU A 891 -17.81 14.31 -26.48
CA GLU A 891 -19.11 14.90 -26.11
C GLU A 891 -19.08 16.39 -26.46
N ASP A 892 -20.18 16.94 -26.96
CA ASP A 892 -20.26 18.34 -27.42
C ASP A 892 -19.11 18.75 -28.37
N ASN A 893 -18.67 17.82 -29.21
CA ASN A 893 -17.56 17.97 -30.15
C ASN A 893 -16.20 18.30 -29.50
N CYS A 894 -16.02 17.99 -28.22
CA CYS A 894 -14.77 18.13 -27.45
C CYS A 894 -14.23 16.74 -27.07
N GLY A 895 -12.91 16.63 -26.92
CA GLY A 895 -12.23 15.38 -26.53
C GLY A 895 -11.33 14.84 -27.62
N TRP A 896 -11.21 13.51 -27.71
CA TRP A 896 -10.30 12.84 -28.64
C TRP A 896 -10.92 11.58 -29.27
N GLU A 897 -10.57 11.32 -30.52
CA GLU A 897 -10.98 10.11 -31.26
C GLU A 897 -9.84 9.61 -32.15
N ILE A 898 -9.67 8.30 -32.21
CA ILE A 898 -8.85 7.60 -33.21
C ILE A 898 -9.79 7.08 -34.30
N TYR A 899 -9.46 7.38 -35.54
CA TYR A 899 -10.21 6.92 -36.72
C TYR A 899 -9.36 6.00 -37.58
N PHE A 900 -10.00 5.05 -38.25
CA PHE A 900 -9.46 4.48 -39.49
C PHE A 900 -9.62 5.50 -40.61
N GLN A 901 -8.57 5.69 -41.41
CA GLN A 901 -8.63 6.50 -42.63
C GLN A 901 -7.52 6.06 -43.59
N ASP A 902 -7.82 5.99 -44.89
CA ASP A 902 -6.86 5.60 -45.93
C ASP A 902 -6.16 4.25 -45.61
N THR A 903 -4.83 4.20 -45.49
CA THR A 903 -4.08 2.99 -45.12
C THR A 903 -3.72 2.93 -43.64
N GLY A 904 -4.17 3.90 -42.85
CA GLY A 904 -3.62 4.19 -41.54
C GLY A 904 -4.68 4.56 -40.50
N LEU A 905 -4.23 5.33 -39.51
CA LEU A 905 -5.06 5.89 -38.46
C LEU A 905 -5.01 7.42 -38.47
N VAL A 906 -6.01 8.07 -37.90
CA VAL A 906 -5.96 9.49 -37.59
C VAL A 906 -6.24 9.69 -36.10
N PHE A 907 -5.30 10.31 -35.39
CA PHE A 907 -5.55 10.81 -34.04
C PHE A 907 -6.09 12.24 -34.12
N ASN A 908 -7.27 12.43 -33.55
CA ASN A 908 -7.94 13.72 -33.46
C ASN A 908 -8.08 14.14 -31.99
N MET A 909 -7.74 15.38 -31.69
CA MET A 909 -7.95 16.00 -30.39
C MET A 909 -8.44 17.43 -30.59
N ILE A 910 -9.57 17.79 -29.97
CA ILE A 910 -10.24 19.08 -30.16
C ILE A 910 -10.71 19.62 -28.81
N ASP A 911 -10.48 20.92 -28.59
CA ASP A 911 -10.92 21.60 -27.38
C ASP A 911 -12.26 22.34 -27.54
N SER A 912 -12.81 22.81 -26.42
CA SER A 912 -14.05 23.61 -26.36
C SER A 912 -14.03 24.94 -27.13
N ASN A 913 -12.87 25.41 -27.57
CA ASN A 913 -12.73 26.62 -28.39
C ASN A 913 -12.59 26.30 -29.89
N GLY A 914 -12.54 25.03 -30.26
CA GLY A 914 -12.34 24.55 -31.62
C GLY A 914 -10.87 24.48 -32.07
N ASP A 915 -9.90 24.64 -31.17
CA ASP A 915 -8.49 24.41 -31.47
C ASP A 915 -8.27 22.88 -31.61
N GLU A 916 -7.66 22.44 -32.71
CA GLU A 916 -7.65 21.02 -33.15
C GLU A 916 -6.24 20.51 -33.52
N LYS A 917 -5.94 19.28 -33.11
CA LYS A 917 -4.86 18.45 -33.66
C LYS A 917 -5.48 17.29 -34.43
N ASN A 918 -5.16 17.17 -35.71
CA ASN A 918 -5.65 16.10 -36.58
C ASN A 918 -4.47 15.48 -37.34
N ILE A 919 -3.99 14.33 -36.88
CA ILE A 919 -2.67 13.78 -37.25
C ILE A 919 -2.85 12.41 -37.92
N TYR A 920 -2.40 12.29 -39.17
CA TYR A 920 -2.42 11.03 -39.92
C TYR A 920 -1.20 10.15 -39.60
N LEU A 921 -1.45 8.87 -39.31
CA LEU A 921 -0.47 7.85 -38.96
C LEU A 921 -0.50 6.79 -40.07
N SER A 922 0.53 6.77 -40.91
CA SER A 922 0.56 5.95 -42.13
C SER A 922 0.69 4.43 -41.86
N ASP A 923 0.14 3.63 -42.77
CA ASP A 923 0.47 2.21 -42.99
C ASP A 923 0.22 1.23 -41.83
N VAL A 924 -0.76 1.53 -40.98
CA VAL A 924 -1.20 0.65 -39.87
C VAL A 924 -2.16 -0.46 -40.37
N SER A 925 -2.92 -0.22 -41.44
CA SER A 925 -3.92 -1.17 -41.97
C SER A 925 -3.32 -2.12 -43.00
N ASN A 926 -2.33 -2.93 -42.58
CA ASN A 926 -1.62 -3.90 -43.42
C ASN A 926 -1.91 -5.36 -43.04
N ASN A 927 -2.93 -5.60 -42.21
CA ASN A 927 -3.31 -6.88 -41.61
C ASN A 927 -2.24 -7.52 -40.70
N SER A 928 -1.21 -6.79 -40.28
CA SER A 928 -0.32 -7.13 -39.17
C SER A 928 -0.85 -6.57 -37.86
N TRP A 929 -0.39 -7.14 -36.75
CA TRP A 929 -0.49 -6.47 -35.46
C TRP A 929 0.43 -5.24 -35.43
N HIS A 930 -0.07 -4.21 -34.76
CA HIS A 930 0.68 -3.01 -34.40
C HIS A 930 0.40 -2.63 -32.96
N TYR A 931 1.40 -2.13 -32.25
CA TYR A 931 1.26 -1.60 -30.90
C TYR A 931 1.17 -0.07 -30.95
N ILE A 932 0.00 0.49 -30.67
CA ILE A 932 -0.24 1.92 -30.70
C ILE A 932 -0.05 2.47 -29.30
N THR A 933 0.75 3.52 -29.14
CA THR A 933 0.83 4.29 -27.90
C THR A 933 0.68 5.78 -28.18
N ILE A 934 -0.25 6.44 -27.51
CA ILE A 934 -0.46 7.89 -27.54
C ILE A 934 -0.25 8.43 -26.12
N SER A 935 0.57 9.46 -25.96
CA SER A 935 0.88 10.10 -24.68
C SER A 935 0.65 11.59 -24.78
N VAL A 936 -0.24 12.11 -23.93
CA VAL A 936 -0.58 13.54 -23.80
C VAL A 936 -0.01 14.06 -22.48
N ASP A 937 0.95 14.98 -22.56
CA ASP A 937 1.61 15.60 -21.41
C ASP A 937 1.25 17.10 -21.32
N ARG A 938 0.45 17.48 -20.33
CA ARG A 938 0.01 18.86 -20.12
C ARG A 938 1.03 19.70 -19.34
N LEU A 939 1.98 19.09 -18.64
CA LEU A 939 3.05 19.80 -17.95
C LEU A 939 4.10 20.29 -18.95
N LYS A 940 4.49 19.40 -19.89
CA LYS A 940 5.42 19.72 -20.99
C LYS A 940 4.73 20.29 -22.23
N GLU A 941 3.40 20.25 -22.29
CA GLU A 941 2.59 20.68 -23.44
C GLU A 941 2.99 19.93 -24.73
N GLN A 942 3.11 18.62 -24.62
CA GLN A 942 3.65 17.71 -25.63
C GLN A 942 2.71 16.53 -25.91
N LEU A 943 2.55 16.19 -27.18
CA LEU A 943 1.91 14.97 -27.66
C LEU A 943 2.97 14.06 -28.30
N LEU A 944 3.05 12.82 -27.83
CA LEU A 944 3.88 11.76 -28.41
C LEU A 944 2.98 10.65 -28.94
N ILE A 945 3.26 10.17 -30.15
CA ILE A 945 2.60 8.97 -30.71
C ILE A 945 3.67 8.01 -31.18
N PHE A 946 3.54 6.76 -30.75
CA PHE A 946 4.39 5.64 -31.13
C PHE A 946 3.57 4.58 -31.85
N ILE A 947 4.18 3.99 -32.87
CA ILE A 947 3.70 2.78 -33.54
C ILE A 947 4.83 1.77 -33.42
N ASP A 948 4.54 0.65 -32.77
CA ASP A 948 5.48 -0.40 -32.42
C ASP A 948 6.61 0.14 -31.53
N ASP A 949 7.87 0.01 -31.95
CA ASP A 949 9.04 0.51 -31.25
C ASP A 949 9.48 1.92 -31.69
N ASN A 950 8.71 2.58 -32.56
CA ASN A 950 9.09 3.85 -33.20
C ASN A 950 8.26 5.04 -32.71
N LEU A 951 8.92 6.16 -32.39
CA LEU A 951 8.28 7.46 -32.19
C LEU A 951 7.94 8.07 -33.56
N VAL A 952 6.65 8.15 -33.89
CA VAL A 952 6.18 8.66 -35.19
C VAL A 952 5.77 10.14 -35.14
N VAL A 953 5.33 10.63 -33.98
CA VAL A 953 4.86 12.02 -33.81
C VAL A 953 5.40 12.59 -32.51
N ASN A 954 5.91 13.81 -32.57
CA ASN A 954 6.24 14.64 -31.41
C ASN A 954 5.80 16.08 -31.71
N GLU A 955 4.66 16.47 -31.16
CA GLU A 955 4.00 17.74 -31.46
C GLU A 955 3.76 18.55 -30.19
N SER A 956 3.74 19.88 -30.31
CA SER A 956 3.27 20.73 -29.22
C SER A 956 1.74 20.73 -29.17
N ILE A 957 1.19 20.77 -27.97
CA ILE A 957 -0.25 20.90 -27.70
C ILE A 957 -0.58 22.13 -26.86
N LYS A 958 0.34 23.10 -26.82
CA LYS A 958 0.20 24.33 -26.02
C LYS A 958 -1.07 25.12 -26.37
N GLU A 959 -1.47 25.08 -27.64
CA GLU A 959 -2.68 25.70 -28.18
C GLU A 959 -3.98 24.99 -27.77
N ILE A 960 -3.93 23.70 -27.45
CA ILE A 960 -5.12 22.92 -27.06
C ILE A 960 -5.43 23.17 -25.59
N LEU A 961 -6.61 23.72 -25.29
CA LEU A 961 -7.07 24.00 -23.93
C LEU A 961 -7.97 22.88 -23.41
N ASN A 962 -9.22 23.18 -23.06
CA ASN A 962 -10.08 22.25 -22.35
C ASN A 962 -10.68 21.19 -23.28
N ILE A 963 -10.24 19.94 -23.12
CA ILE A 963 -10.70 18.75 -23.87
C ILE A 963 -11.70 17.90 -23.09
N TYR A 964 -12.42 18.51 -22.13
CA TYR A 964 -13.48 17.84 -21.38
C TYR A 964 -14.46 17.14 -22.33
N SER A 965 -14.83 15.91 -21.99
CA SER A 965 -15.62 14.97 -22.79
C SER A 965 -16.48 14.12 -21.86
N SER A 966 -17.14 13.07 -22.37
CA SER A 966 -17.89 12.15 -21.52
C SER A 966 -16.97 11.28 -20.65
N ASN A 967 -17.49 10.74 -19.55
CA ASN A 967 -16.79 9.71 -18.77
C ASN A 967 -16.76 8.32 -19.45
N ILE A 968 -17.11 8.23 -20.75
CA ILE A 968 -17.20 6.98 -21.51
C ILE A 968 -16.22 6.98 -22.69
N ILE A 969 -15.31 6.01 -22.73
CA ILE A 969 -14.56 5.67 -23.94
C ILE A 969 -15.34 4.61 -24.71
N SER A 970 -15.67 4.90 -25.96
CA SER A 970 -16.40 3.99 -26.84
C SER A 970 -15.44 3.38 -27.87
N LEU A 971 -15.34 2.05 -27.90
CA LEU A 971 -14.64 1.29 -28.92
C LEU A 971 -15.68 0.66 -29.86
N LEU A 972 -15.71 1.17 -31.09
CA LEU A 972 -16.73 0.90 -32.11
C LEU A 972 -16.17 0.06 -33.25
N SER A 973 -14.99 0.44 -33.78
CA SER A 973 -14.39 -0.16 -34.97
C SER A 973 -15.30 -0.12 -36.22
N ASP A 974 -15.97 1.00 -36.46
CA ASP A 974 -16.96 1.14 -37.53
C ASP A 974 -16.41 0.74 -38.91
N ASN A 975 -17.22 -0.02 -39.67
CA ASN A 975 -16.97 -0.50 -41.03
C ASN A 975 -15.74 -1.40 -41.23
N ASN A 976 -14.93 -1.59 -40.19
CA ASN A 976 -13.64 -2.28 -40.29
C ASN A 976 -13.58 -3.38 -39.23
N ALA A 977 -13.57 -4.63 -39.66
CA ALA A 977 -13.37 -5.74 -38.74
C ALA A 977 -11.94 -5.70 -38.18
N SER A 978 -11.78 -5.78 -36.87
CA SER A 978 -10.47 -5.62 -36.23
C SER A 978 -10.32 -6.47 -34.97
N TYR A 979 -9.07 -6.64 -34.55
CA TYR A 979 -8.71 -7.25 -33.27
C TYR A 979 -8.04 -6.23 -32.36
N ILE A 980 -8.44 -6.20 -31.09
CA ILE A 980 -7.87 -5.31 -30.07
C ILE A 980 -7.43 -6.15 -28.86
N GLU A 981 -6.21 -5.92 -28.38
CA GLU A 981 -5.67 -6.60 -27.19
C GLU A 981 -5.00 -5.61 -26.24
N GLY A 982 -5.17 -5.84 -24.93
CA GLY A 982 -4.42 -5.16 -23.88
C GLY A 982 -4.66 -3.65 -23.81
N LEU A 983 -5.87 -3.19 -24.16
CA LEU A 983 -6.23 -1.78 -24.08
C LEU A 983 -6.02 -1.24 -22.67
N THR A 984 -5.21 -0.19 -22.58
CA THR A 984 -4.84 0.43 -21.31
C THR A 984 -4.95 1.95 -21.40
N ILE A 985 -5.46 2.56 -20.32
CA ILE A 985 -5.48 4.01 -20.10
C ILE A 985 -4.66 4.31 -18.86
N LEU A 986 -3.74 5.27 -18.96
CA LEU A 986 -2.94 5.77 -17.84
C LEU A 986 -3.32 7.21 -17.50
N ASN A 987 -3.23 7.58 -16.22
CA ASN A 987 -3.34 8.96 -15.74
C ASN A 987 -2.00 9.74 -15.75
N LYS A 988 -1.01 9.22 -16.47
CA LYS A 988 0.32 9.82 -16.64
C LYS A 988 0.77 9.76 -18.10
N PRO A 989 1.71 10.62 -18.53
CA PRO A 989 2.35 10.48 -19.83
C PRO A 989 3.31 9.27 -19.83
N THR A 990 3.57 8.72 -21.01
CA THR A 990 4.46 7.57 -21.23
C THR A 990 5.73 8.00 -21.96
N THR A 991 6.86 7.48 -21.51
CA THR A 991 8.19 7.73 -22.11
C THR A 991 8.55 6.68 -23.16
N GLY A 992 9.51 6.99 -24.06
CA GLY A 992 9.97 6.03 -25.06
C GLY A 992 10.58 4.75 -24.48
N GLU A 993 11.22 4.82 -23.31
CA GLU A 993 11.76 3.64 -22.62
C GLU A 993 10.65 2.72 -22.11
N GLU A 994 9.59 3.29 -21.54
CA GLU A 994 8.41 2.52 -21.10
C GLU A 994 7.69 1.86 -22.29
N VAL A 995 7.57 2.55 -23.43
CA VAL A 995 7.01 1.97 -24.66
C VAL A 995 7.82 0.75 -25.10
N LEU A 996 9.15 0.88 -25.22
CA LEU A 996 10.01 -0.23 -25.63
C LEU A 996 9.94 -1.40 -24.64
N SER A 997 9.95 -1.11 -23.34
CA SER A 997 9.83 -2.12 -22.29
C SER A 997 8.51 -2.89 -22.41
N ASN A 998 7.38 -2.18 -22.54
CA ASN A 998 6.06 -2.80 -22.68
C ASN A 998 5.93 -3.61 -23.98
N TYR A 999 6.40 -3.07 -25.10
CA TYR A 999 6.36 -3.71 -26.42
C TYR A 999 7.12 -5.04 -26.41
N PHE A 1000 8.39 -5.05 -26.02
CA PHE A 1000 9.22 -6.26 -26.04
C PHE A 1000 8.85 -7.26 -24.94
N LYS A 1001 8.38 -6.79 -23.77
CA LYS A 1001 7.89 -7.68 -22.71
C LYS A 1001 6.64 -8.45 -23.15
N ASN A 1002 5.71 -7.80 -23.83
CA ASN A 1002 4.50 -8.46 -24.37
C ASN A 1002 4.82 -9.41 -25.54
N LEU A 1003 5.78 -9.06 -26.40
CA LEU A 1003 6.19 -9.91 -27.51
C LEU A 1003 6.92 -11.19 -27.07
N ASN A 1004 7.73 -11.13 -26.02
CA ASN A 1004 8.57 -12.27 -25.64
C ASN A 1004 7.87 -13.27 -24.69
N ASN A 1005 6.93 -14.04 -25.25
CA ASN A 1005 6.13 -15.04 -24.54
C ASN A 1005 6.37 -16.48 -25.03
N SER A 1006 7.59 -16.76 -25.50
CA SER A 1006 8.05 -18.02 -26.09
C SER A 1006 7.54 -18.39 -27.49
N TYR A 1007 6.48 -17.76 -28.00
CA TYR A 1007 5.97 -18.09 -29.34
C TYR A 1007 6.84 -17.53 -30.46
N ILE A 1008 6.92 -18.31 -31.55
CA ILE A 1008 7.44 -17.82 -32.84
C ILE A 1008 6.27 -17.26 -33.64
N ARG A 1009 6.50 -16.20 -34.40
CA ARG A 1009 5.46 -15.50 -35.15
C ARG A 1009 5.67 -15.56 -36.66
N ASP A 1010 4.58 -15.41 -37.40
CA ASP A 1010 4.58 -15.19 -38.84
C ASP A 1010 4.78 -13.70 -39.19
N SER A 1011 4.73 -13.36 -40.47
CA SER A 1011 5.01 -12.02 -40.97
C SER A 1011 4.00 -10.96 -40.51
N ASN A 1012 2.81 -11.39 -40.09
CA ASN A 1012 1.73 -10.53 -39.58
C ASN A 1012 1.66 -10.58 -38.04
N GLU A 1013 2.69 -11.15 -37.41
CA GLU A 1013 2.83 -11.31 -35.97
C GLU A 1013 1.81 -12.26 -35.32
N GLU A 1014 1.10 -13.07 -36.10
CA GLU A 1014 0.32 -14.17 -35.53
C GLU A 1014 1.24 -15.30 -35.08
N ARG A 1015 0.81 -16.07 -34.07
CA ARG A 1015 1.54 -17.26 -33.65
C ARG A 1015 1.71 -18.21 -34.83
N LEU A 1016 2.94 -18.63 -35.07
CA LEU A 1016 3.28 -19.58 -36.12
C LEU A 1016 2.71 -20.96 -35.76
N GLU A 1017 2.03 -21.60 -36.71
CA GLU A 1017 1.34 -22.87 -36.48
C GLU A 1017 2.04 -24.03 -37.20
N TYR A 1018 2.14 -25.17 -36.53
CA TYR A 1018 2.47 -26.43 -37.18
C TYR A 1018 1.36 -26.85 -38.14
N ASN A 1019 1.74 -27.53 -39.23
CA ASN A 1019 0.85 -28.02 -40.28
C ASN A 1019 0.11 -26.95 -41.11
N LYS A 1020 0.33 -25.66 -40.86
CA LYS A 1020 -0.17 -24.54 -41.66
C LYS A 1020 0.80 -24.21 -42.80
N THR A 1021 0.25 -23.79 -43.94
CA THR A 1021 1.03 -23.50 -45.15
C THR A 1021 1.44 -22.04 -45.19
N TYR A 1022 2.72 -21.80 -45.42
CA TYR A 1022 3.34 -20.47 -45.51
C TYR A 1022 4.25 -20.35 -46.72
N GLN A 1023 4.61 -19.13 -47.11
CA GLN A 1023 5.75 -18.80 -47.97
C GLN A 1023 6.91 -18.31 -47.11
N LEU A 1024 8.15 -18.68 -47.46
CA LEU A 1024 9.34 -18.30 -46.71
C LEU A 1024 10.06 -17.14 -47.39
N TYR A 1025 10.42 -16.13 -46.59
CA TYR A 1025 11.14 -14.93 -47.03
C TYR A 1025 12.38 -14.73 -46.18
N ASN A 1026 13.43 -14.16 -46.78
CA ASN A 1026 14.61 -13.71 -46.05
C ASN A 1026 14.49 -12.22 -45.72
N TYR A 1027 14.92 -11.83 -44.53
CA TYR A 1027 14.85 -10.44 -44.07
C TYR A 1027 15.51 -9.43 -45.04
N VAL A 1028 16.62 -9.80 -45.68
CA VAL A 1028 17.34 -8.93 -46.62
C VAL A 1028 16.57 -8.73 -47.95
N PHE A 1029 15.74 -9.70 -48.35
CA PHE A 1029 14.95 -9.68 -49.57
C PHE A 1029 13.49 -10.02 -49.25
N SER A 1030 12.83 -9.13 -48.49
CA SER A 1030 11.51 -9.35 -47.90
C SER A 1030 10.36 -9.47 -48.91
N ASP A 1031 10.57 -9.06 -50.17
CA ASP A 1031 9.62 -9.17 -51.27
C ASP A 1031 9.84 -10.39 -52.17
N LYS A 1032 10.92 -11.15 -51.95
CA LYS A 1032 11.30 -12.30 -52.79
C LYS A 1032 11.10 -13.63 -52.06
N PRO A 1033 10.09 -14.43 -52.43
CA PRO A 1033 9.86 -15.71 -51.79
C PRO A 1033 10.93 -16.73 -52.19
N ILE A 1034 11.15 -17.71 -51.33
CA ILE A 1034 11.94 -18.89 -51.65
C ILE A 1034 11.22 -19.74 -52.70
N CYS A 1035 12.00 -20.20 -53.67
CA CYS A 1035 11.60 -20.99 -54.82
C CYS A 1035 12.47 -22.26 -54.90
N GLU A 1036 11.95 -23.28 -55.57
CA GLU A 1036 12.69 -24.51 -55.87
C GLU A 1036 13.34 -24.46 -57.26
N VAL A 1037 14.56 -25.01 -57.37
CA VAL A 1037 15.28 -25.14 -58.64
C VAL A 1037 16.03 -26.47 -58.72
N LYS A 1038 15.99 -27.12 -59.89
CA LYS A 1038 16.63 -28.42 -60.11
C LYS A 1038 18.04 -28.24 -60.66
N GLN A 1039 19.03 -28.84 -60.00
CA GLN A 1039 20.42 -28.88 -60.44
C GLN A 1039 21.01 -30.27 -60.13
N ASN A 1040 21.69 -30.89 -61.10
CA ASN A 1040 22.35 -32.21 -60.94
C ASN A 1040 21.44 -33.30 -60.33
N ASN A 1041 20.21 -33.44 -60.84
CA ASN A 1041 19.16 -34.37 -60.37
C ASN A 1041 18.65 -34.16 -58.93
N ASN A 1042 19.13 -33.14 -58.21
CA ASN A 1042 18.61 -32.72 -56.91
C ASN A 1042 17.77 -31.43 -57.04
N ILE A 1043 16.95 -31.16 -56.03
CA ILE A 1043 16.12 -29.94 -55.94
C ILE A 1043 16.65 -29.09 -54.78
N TYR A 1044 17.03 -27.85 -55.07
CA TYR A 1044 17.59 -26.90 -54.09
C TYR A 1044 16.66 -25.70 -53.90
N LEU A 1045 16.91 -24.93 -52.83
CA LEU A 1045 16.13 -23.74 -52.47
C LEU A 1045 16.90 -22.46 -52.76
N THR A 1046 16.24 -21.50 -53.41
CA THR A 1046 16.82 -20.21 -53.81
C THR A 1046 15.79 -19.07 -53.79
N ILE A 1047 16.21 -17.82 -53.95
CA ILE A 1047 15.32 -16.69 -54.27
C ILE A 1047 15.42 -16.31 -55.75
N ASN A 1048 14.34 -15.80 -56.33
CA ASN A 1048 14.37 -15.34 -57.71
C ASN A 1048 14.90 -13.91 -57.83
N ASN A 1049 16.13 -13.74 -58.34
CA ASN A 1049 16.72 -12.41 -58.56
C ASN A 1049 16.45 -11.81 -59.94
N THR A 1050 15.84 -12.57 -60.85
CA THR A 1050 15.56 -12.11 -62.21
C THR A 1050 14.05 -11.92 -62.37
N ASN A 1051 13.62 -10.69 -62.58
CA ASN A 1051 12.21 -10.36 -62.81
C ASN A 1051 11.68 -11.17 -64.01
N ASN A 1052 10.54 -11.84 -63.84
CA ASN A 1052 9.87 -12.69 -64.84
C ASN A 1052 10.55 -14.04 -65.22
N LEU A 1053 11.40 -14.63 -64.37
CA LEU A 1053 11.94 -15.99 -64.60
C LEU A 1053 10.92 -17.15 -64.41
N ASN A 1054 9.66 -16.84 -64.07
CA ASN A 1054 8.55 -17.79 -63.83
C ASN A 1054 8.79 -18.90 -62.79
N LEU A 1055 9.70 -18.68 -61.82
CA LEU A 1055 9.83 -19.57 -60.65
C LEU A 1055 8.63 -19.36 -59.72
N GLN A 1056 7.96 -20.45 -59.33
CA GLN A 1056 6.84 -20.41 -58.39
C GLN A 1056 7.36 -20.38 -56.95
N ALA A 1057 6.69 -19.59 -56.10
CA ALA A 1057 6.96 -19.54 -54.68
C ALA A 1057 6.67 -20.91 -54.04
N SER A 1058 7.65 -21.46 -53.31
CA SER A 1058 7.51 -22.73 -52.62
C SER A 1058 6.56 -22.60 -51.42
N LYS A 1059 5.73 -23.63 -51.20
CA LYS A 1059 4.75 -23.69 -50.11
C LYS A 1059 5.29 -24.53 -48.95
N PHE A 1060 5.67 -23.88 -47.87
CA PHE A 1060 6.27 -24.49 -46.69
C PHE A 1060 5.22 -24.93 -45.66
N LYS A 1061 5.52 -26.00 -44.93
CA LYS A 1061 4.80 -26.47 -43.74
C LYS A 1061 5.80 -26.92 -42.69
N LEU A 1062 5.64 -26.42 -41.46
CA LEU A 1062 6.39 -26.90 -40.30
C LEU A 1062 5.70 -28.11 -39.69
N LEU A 1063 6.45 -29.16 -39.36
CA LEU A 1063 5.96 -30.38 -38.74
C LEU A 1063 6.62 -30.58 -37.38
N SER A 1064 5.81 -30.86 -36.36
CA SER A 1064 6.28 -31.23 -35.03
C SER A 1064 6.51 -32.74 -34.93
N ILE A 1065 7.41 -33.13 -34.04
CA ILE A 1065 7.58 -34.53 -33.61
C ILE A 1065 6.38 -34.95 -32.74
N ASN A 1066 5.76 -34.00 -32.03
CA ASN A 1066 4.58 -34.22 -31.20
C ASN A 1066 3.30 -33.94 -32.00
N PRO A 1067 2.42 -34.93 -32.25
CA PRO A 1067 1.19 -34.73 -33.02
C PRO A 1067 0.18 -33.80 -32.33
N ASN A 1068 0.28 -33.61 -31.01
CA ASN A 1068 -0.63 -32.75 -30.24
C ASN A 1068 -0.17 -31.28 -30.20
N LYS A 1069 1.03 -30.96 -30.71
CA LYS A 1069 1.57 -29.60 -30.65
C LYS A 1069 1.06 -28.78 -31.84
N GLN A 1070 0.32 -27.71 -31.53
CA GLN A 1070 -0.29 -26.83 -32.53
C GLN A 1070 0.58 -25.62 -32.88
N TYR A 1071 1.10 -24.89 -31.89
CA TYR A 1071 1.88 -23.66 -32.10
C TYR A 1071 3.38 -23.90 -31.97
N VAL A 1072 4.17 -23.16 -32.75
CA VAL A 1072 5.64 -23.21 -32.75
C VAL A 1072 6.18 -22.30 -31.65
N GLN A 1073 7.09 -22.82 -30.85
CA GLN A 1073 7.74 -22.12 -29.75
C GLN A 1073 9.25 -22.05 -29.94
N LYS A 1074 9.88 -21.12 -29.22
CA LYS A 1074 11.32 -20.95 -29.18
C LYS A 1074 11.99 -22.23 -28.67
N PHE A 1075 13.04 -22.64 -29.36
CA PHE A 1075 13.79 -23.88 -29.15
C PHE A 1075 13.03 -25.16 -29.49
N ASP A 1076 11.97 -25.08 -30.29
CA ASP A 1076 11.34 -26.27 -30.84
C ASP A 1076 12.20 -26.94 -31.91
N GLU A 1077 12.20 -28.28 -31.90
CA GLU A 1077 12.64 -29.08 -33.03
C GLU A 1077 11.50 -29.21 -34.06
N ALA A 1078 11.75 -28.76 -35.28
CA ALA A 1078 10.80 -28.84 -36.39
C ALA A 1078 11.40 -29.54 -37.60
N ILE A 1079 10.55 -30.26 -38.33
CA ILE A 1079 10.85 -30.76 -39.67
C ILE A 1079 10.17 -29.83 -40.66
N ILE A 1080 10.92 -29.32 -41.63
CA ILE A 1080 10.38 -28.44 -42.66
C ILE A 1080 10.00 -29.28 -43.89
N SER A 1081 8.76 -29.13 -44.34
CA SER A 1081 8.23 -29.78 -45.54
C SER A 1081 7.77 -28.76 -46.57
N ILE A 1082 7.78 -29.15 -47.85
CA ILE A 1082 7.32 -28.34 -48.97
C ILE A 1082 6.32 -29.13 -49.81
N LEU A 1083 5.22 -28.48 -50.16
CA LEU A 1083 4.18 -29.07 -51.01
C LEU A 1083 4.44 -28.71 -52.49
N ASP A 1084 5.00 -29.66 -53.23
CA ASP A 1084 5.09 -29.66 -54.71
C ASP A 1084 4.07 -30.69 -55.27
N ASN A 1085 4.52 -31.73 -55.99
CA ASN A 1085 3.67 -32.82 -56.48
C ASN A 1085 3.37 -33.88 -55.40
N MET A 1086 4.33 -34.12 -54.52
CA MET A 1086 4.23 -34.87 -53.26
C MET A 1086 4.87 -34.03 -52.15
N GLU A 1087 4.60 -34.34 -50.88
CA GLU A 1087 5.30 -33.69 -49.77
C GLU A 1087 6.80 -34.04 -49.82
N LYS A 1088 7.63 -33.01 -49.95
CA LYS A 1088 9.09 -33.10 -49.86
C LYS A 1088 9.56 -32.59 -48.50
N TYR A 1089 10.71 -33.05 -48.03
CA TYR A 1089 11.29 -32.67 -46.75
C TYR A 1089 12.69 -32.06 -46.93
N ILE A 1090 13.08 -31.14 -46.05
CA ILE A 1090 14.39 -30.48 -46.12
C ILE A 1090 15.50 -31.38 -45.54
N ASP A 1091 16.59 -31.50 -46.30
CA ASP A 1091 17.87 -32.07 -45.90
C ASP A 1091 19.02 -31.08 -46.19
N ILE A 1092 20.19 -31.29 -45.58
CA ILE A 1092 21.40 -30.48 -45.77
C ILE A 1092 22.46 -31.34 -46.48
N SER A 1093 22.85 -30.95 -47.70
CA SER A 1093 23.89 -31.64 -48.47
C SER A 1093 25.30 -31.39 -47.93
N GLU A 1094 26.30 -32.14 -48.41
CA GLU A 1094 27.69 -32.05 -47.95
C GLU A 1094 28.33 -30.67 -48.16
N ASP A 1095 27.86 -29.92 -49.15
CA ASP A 1095 28.24 -28.51 -49.42
C ASP A 1095 27.49 -27.51 -48.53
N ASN A 1096 26.76 -27.99 -47.52
CA ASN A 1096 25.88 -27.25 -46.62
C ASN A 1096 24.71 -26.52 -47.31
N ARG A 1097 24.37 -26.83 -48.56
CA ARG A 1097 23.15 -26.32 -49.21
C ARG A 1097 21.92 -27.09 -48.74
N LEU A 1098 20.78 -26.40 -48.64
CA LEU A 1098 19.51 -27.05 -48.34
C LEU A 1098 18.91 -27.64 -49.63
N GLN A 1099 18.49 -28.91 -49.54
CA GLN A 1099 17.90 -29.67 -50.65
C GLN A 1099 16.58 -30.35 -50.22
N LEU A 1100 15.74 -30.68 -51.20
CA LEU A 1100 14.46 -31.35 -50.99
C LEU A 1100 14.55 -32.85 -51.30
N ILE A 1101 14.07 -33.68 -50.38
CA ILE A 1101 14.08 -35.15 -50.48
C ILE A 1101 12.68 -35.75 -50.27
N ASP A 1102 12.48 -36.99 -50.72
CA ASP A 1102 11.21 -37.71 -50.59
C ASP A 1102 10.99 -38.40 -49.22
N ASN A 1103 12.07 -38.75 -48.52
CA ASN A 1103 11.99 -39.58 -47.32
C ASN A 1103 11.98 -38.73 -46.03
N LYS A 1104 10.84 -38.71 -45.33
CA LYS A 1104 10.69 -38.03 -44.03
C LYS A 1104 11.72 -38.47 -43.00
N ASN A 1105 12.11 -39.74 -42.98
CA ASN A 1105 13.07 -40.26 -42.00
C ASN A 1105 14.49 -39.70 -42.17
N SER A 1106 14.79 -39.19 -43.37
CA SER A 1106 16.07 -38.56 -43.69
C SER A 1106 16.05 -37.04 -43.50
N ALA A 1107 14.88 -36.46 -43.17
CA ALA A 1107 14.72 -35.03 -42.99
C ALA A 1107 15.48 -34.52 -41.75
N LYS A 1108 16.02 -33.31 -41.84
CA LYS A 1108 16.73 -32.70 -40.71
C LYS A 1108 15.75 -32.06 -39.74
N LYS A 1109 15.94 -32.37 -38.46
CA LYS A 1109 15.28 -31.70 -37.34
C LYS A 1109 16.04 -30.40 -37.08
N MET A 1110 15.41 -29.28 -37.40
CA MET A 1110 15.99 -27.96 -37.23
C MET A 1110 15.46 -27.35 -35.94
N LEU A 1111 16.33 -26.64 -35.23
CA LEU A 1111 15.96 -25.87 -34.06
C LEU A 1111 15.45 -24.50 -34.53
N ILE A 1112 14.22 -24.15 -34.15
CA ILE A 1112 13.61 -22.86 -34.43
C ILE A 1112 13.79 -21.93 -33.23
N SER A 1113 14.18 -20.68 -33.47
CA SER A 1113 14.27 -19.62 -32.45
C SER A 1113 13.93 -18.27 -33.08
N ASN A 1114 13.95 -17.17 -32.32
CA ASN A 1114 13.77 -15.80 -32.80
C ASN A 1114 14.74 -14.82 -32.13
N ASP A 1115 14.90 -13.65 -32.76
CA ASP A 1115 15.51 -12.47 -32.14
C ASP A 1115 14.44 -11.75 -31.28
N ILE A 1116 14.83 -11.23 -30.11
CA ILE A 1116 13.89 -10.54 -29.21
C ILE A 1116 13.48 -9.16 -29.76
N PHE A 1117 14.31 -8.54 -30.59
CA PHE A 1117 14.07 -7.21 -31.14
C PHE A 1117 13.42 -7.22 -32.52
N ILE A 1118 13.14 -8.40 -33.09
CA ILE A 1118 12.52 -8.55 -34.42
C ILE A 1118 11.33 -9.49 -34.30
N SER A 1119 10.15 -8.89 -34.10
CA SER A 1119 8.90 -9.55 -33.72
C SER A 1119 8.40 -10.60 -34.72
N ASN A 1120 8.51 -10.33 -36.01
CA ASN A 1120 7.95 -11.14 -37.11
C ASN A 1120 8.97 -12.06 -37.80
N CYS A 1121 10.16 -12.22 -37.20
CA CYS A 1121 11.23 -13.04 -37.76
C CYS A 1121 11.63 -14.20 -36.85
N LEU A 1122 12.23 -15.21 -37.47
CA LEU A 1122 12.78 -16.38 -36.83
C LEU A 1122 14.16 -16.71 -37.38
N THR A 1123 14.85 -17.60 -36.68
CA THR A 1123 16.11 -18.21 -37.06
C THR A 1123 15.95 -19.72 -37.07
N LEU A 1124 16.65 -20.37 -37.99
CA LEU A 1124 16.71 -21.83 -38.11
C LEU A 1124 18.15 -22.26 -37.92
N SER A 1125 18.38 -23.34 -37.18
CA SER A 1125 19.72 -23.91 -37.01
C SER A 1125 19.74 -25.42 -36.96
N TYR A 1126 20.88 -26.00 -37.27
CA TYR A 1126 21.16 -27.42 -37.17
C TYR A 1126 22.57 -27.64 -36.62
N ASN A 1127 22.70 -28.40 -35.53
CA ASN A 1127 23.98 -28.66 -34.85
C ASN A 1127 24.83 -27.40 -34.57
N GLY A 1128 24.19 -26.30 -34.17
CA GLY A 1128 24.86 -25.02 -33.88
C GLY A 1128 25.24 -24.17 -35.10
N LYS A 1129 24.88 -24.60 -36.31
CA LYS A 1129 25.03 -23.81 -37.54
C LYS A 1129 23.68 -23.23 -37.97
N TYR A 1130 23.62 -21.92 -38.17
CA TYR A 1130 22.42 -21.20 -38.61
C TYR A 1130 22.22 -21.30 -40.11
N ILE A 1131 20.96 -21.12 -40.54
CA ILE A 1131 20.57 -21.15 -41.94
C ILE A 1131 20.48 -19.71 -42.46
N CYS A 1132 21.16 -19.42 -43.57
CA CYS A 1132 21.19 -18.11 -44.23
C CYS A 1132 21.12 -18.23 -45.76
N LEU A 1133 21.05 -17.09 -46.44
CA LEU A 1133 21.26 -17.01 -47.89
C LEU A 1133 22.75 -16.93 -48.23
N SER A 1134 23.16 -17.64 -49.28
CA SER A 1134 24.52 -17.62 -49.81
C SER A 1134 24.84 -16.31 -50.53
N MET A 1135 26.14 -16.10 -50.81
CA MET A 1135 26.56 -15.16 -51.85
C MET A 1135 25.95 -15.55 -53.20
N LYS A 1136 25.84 -14.56 -54.09
CA LYS A 1136 25.28 -14.73 -55.43
C LYS A 1136 26.13 -15.73 -56.22
N ASP A 1137 25.50 -16.79 -56.69
CA ASP A 1137 26.05 -17.81 -57.57
C ASP A 1137 25.24 -17.81 -58.87
N GLU A 1138 25.87 -17.40 -59.97
CA GLU A 1138 25.20 -16.97 -61.21
C GLU A 1138 24.14 -15.89 -60.96
N ASN A 1139 22.85 -16.23 -61.06
CA ASN A 1139 21.70 -15.35 -60.76
C ASN A 1139 20.91 -15.81 -59.52
N LEU A 1140 21.42 -16.77 -58.77
CA LEU A 1140 20.74 -17.42 -57.65
C LEU A 1140 21.44 -17.13 -56.31
N ASN A 1141 20.67 -17.08 -55.24
CA ASN A 1141 21.20 -17.12 -53.87
C ASN A 1141 20.63 -18.36 -53.19
N TRP A 1142 21.48 -19.28 -52.78
CA TRP A 1142 21.10 -20.58 -52.22
C TRP A 1142 20.78 -20.46 -50.72
N MET A 1143 19.85 -21.26 -50.22
CA MET A 1143 19.76 -21.49 -48.78
C MET A 1143 20.91 -22.39 -48.32
N ILE A 1144 21.70 -21.94 -47.34
CA ILE A 1144 22.88 -22.63 -46.82
C ILE A 1144 22.89 -22.69 -45.30
N CYS A 1145 23.56 -23.69 -44.74
CA CYS A 1145 23.81 -23.85 -43.30
C CYS A 1145 25.27 -23.46 -42.97
N ASN A 1146 25.49 -22.19 -42.62
CA ASN A 1146 26.80 -21.57 -42.43
C ASN A 1146 26.70 -20.46 -41.37
N ASN A 1147 27.77 -20.17 -40.62
CA ASN A 1147 27.82 -19.11 -39.59
C ASN A 1147 28.66 -17.88 -40.01
N ASP A 1148 29.26 -17.87 -41.20
CA ASP A 1148 30.21 -16.83 -41.62
C ASP A 1148 29.56 -15.66 -42.40
N MET A 1149 28.23 -15.64 -42.50
CA MET A 1149 27.46 -14.60 -43.21
C MET A 1149 27.02 -13.46 -42.27
N SER A 1150 26.59 -12.34 -42.86
CA SER A 1150 26.03 -11.20 -42.13
C SER A 1150 24.82 -11.60 -41.28
N LYS A 1151 24.71 -11.03 -40.06
CA LYS A 1151 23.65 -11.37 -39.10
C LYS A 1151 22.22 -11.26 -39.66
N TYR A 1152 21.99 -10.31 -40.58
CA TYR A 1152 20.67 -10.07 -41.18
C TYR A 1152 20.21 -11.21 -42.11
N LEU A 1153 21.14 -12.00 -42.66
CA LEU A 1153 20.81 -13.09 -43.57
C LEU A 1153 20.28 -14.34 -42.85
N TYR A 1154 20.42 -14.42 -41.52
CA TYR A 1154 19.89 -15.52 -40.71
C TYR A 1154 18.41 -15.35 -40.32
N LEU A 1155 17.86 -14.17 -40.58
CA LEU A 1155 16.49 -13.83 -40.22
C LEU A 1155 15.55 -14.19 -41.36
N TRP A 1156 14.50 -14.93 -41.01
CA TRP A 1156 13.50 -15.44 -41.92
C TRP A 1156 12.10 -15.09 -41.42
N SER A 1157 11.14 -14.94 -42.31
CA SER A 1157 9.73 -14.79 -41.95
C SER A 1157 8.86 -15.72 -42.80
N PHE A 1158 7.84 -16.29 -42.18
CA PHE A 1158 6.80 -17.05 -42.85
C PHE A 1158 5.61 -16.13 -43.10
N LYS A 1159 5.07 -16.10 -44.33
CA LYS A 1159 3.92 -15.28 -44.71
C LYS A 1159 2.80 -16.12 -45.29
#